data_AF-A0AAQ0NCT6-F1
#
_entry.id   AF-A0AAQ0NCT6-F1
#
_cell.length_a   1.000
_cell.length_b   1.000
_cell.length_c   1.000
_cell.angle_alpha   90.00
_cell.angle_beta   90.00
_cell.angle_gamma   90.00
#
_symmetry.space_group_name_H-M   'P 1'
#
loop_
_entity.id
_entity.type
_entity.pdbx_description
1 polymer ?
#
loop_
_entity_poly.entity_id
_entity_poly.type
_entity_poly.pdbx_seq_one_letter_code
_entity_poly.pdbx_strand_id
1 'polypeptide(L)'
;MPLRLLASVALLFICCATQAQNLTSLATSAPPAISYVQDIQPILTEKCVACHACNDAPCQLNLGSGEGLSRGASKIPVYQGERSEAVAPTRLFYDARNTDAWRGKGFYSVLEAQGGQAALMARMLDLGRSAPLPANSKIPDEIALGLNRENVCPMPGEFNAYAAAHTQQGMPLAVAGLNDAEYQTLQRWLAAGAPVEQQSITPSVSETAQINAWEALLNQPGARQALVGRWLFEHLFLAHIYFEGGETQHFFQWVRSRTPSGQPVDLIATRRPDDDPGSDFYYRLVPVQGVIVHKTHITYGMSPQKLDRVRHLFYGTDWTVNALPGYGPGHRANPFLTFEAIPAAARYQFMLDNAEYFVRTFIRGPVCRGQIATDVIRDQFWVLFQDPAHDHYITDAAYRGHAMPLLAMPGQNDDVGSVLGLWLSYRDRRNQYEDLRRDSYAKMPAPGWSTLWTGNDNALLTVFRHFDSASVNKGLIGDVPHSMWLFDFPLLERTYYQLAVNFDVYGNVSHQAQTRLYFDLIRNGAEINFLRLMPADQRDGMLGDLYQDGGKFKMWLDYQSIDDDTPTGIKLDAKAPQRDFAFKLIERAGSLNAAPDPINRCAGAYCSRASLDSTFAQAEQALSRLTSRPAAGLKVIDQLPEASMLRIQGSDGKRMMYSMLRNRAHSNVAFLLGESYRYIPGLDTLTIYPGVLSSYPNFIFNIPAAQVPAFVDAMQRSKDQASFEQIVQRWGIRRTHPLFWTYFHDLNRYLQETEPREAAVLDMNRYENL
;
A
#
# COMPACT_ATOMS: atom_id res chain seq x y z
N MET A 1 -53.25 71.41 -39.92
CA MET A 1 -53.04 70.01 -39.49
C MET A 1 -51.57 69.67 -39.71
N PRO A 2 -50.73 69.73 -38.68
CA PRO A 2 -49.30 69.83 -38.93
C PRO A 2 -48.59 68.48 -38.83
N LEU A 3 -47.62 68.31 -39.73
CA LEU A 3 -46.66 67.20 -39.92
C LEU A 3 -46.07 66.56 -38.63
N ARG A 4 -46.19 67.22 -37.47
CA ARG A 4 -45.67 66.72 -36.19
C ARG A 4 -46.38 65.48 -35.67
N LEU A 5 -47.67 65.28 -35.99
CA LEU A 5 -48.40 64.08 -35.56
C LEU A 5 -48.01 62.84 -36.38
N LEU A 6 -47.76 63.00 -37.68
CA LEU A 6 -47.36 61.91 -38.58
C LEU A 6 -45.92 61.44 -38.32
N ALA A 7 -44.99 62.36 -38.01
CA ALA A 7 -43.62 61.99 -37.64
C ALA A 7 -43.57 61.21 -36.31
N SER A 8 -44.42 61.57 -35.34
CA SER A 8 -44.45 60.94 -34.02
C SER A 8 -45.03 59.52 -34.07
N VAL A 9 -46.03 59.27 -34.92
CA VAL A 9 -46.61 57.92 -35.12
C VAL A 9 -45.66 57.02 -35.91
N ALA A 10 -44.94 57.54 -36.90
CA ALA A 10 -43.94 56.77 -37.65
C ALA A 10 -42.74 56.34 -36.78
N LEU A 11 -42.27 57.22 -35.87
CA LEU A 11 -41.21 56.90 -34.92
C LEU A 11 -41.63 55.86 -33.87
N LEU A 12 -42.90 55.87 -33.44
CA LEU A 12 -43.45 54.85 -32.53
C LEU A 12 -43.59 53.48 -33.19
N PHE A 13 -43.97 53.41 -34.47
CA PHE A 13 -44.01 52.13 -35.20
C PHE A 13 -42.62 51.55 -35.49
N ILE A 14 -41.61 52.39 -35.74
CA ILE A 14 -40.22 51.95 -35.95
C ILE A 14 -39.58 51.50 -34.61
N CYS A 15 -39.91 52.14 -33.49
CA CYS A 15 -39.46 51.70 -32.15
C CYS A 15 -40.12 50.37 -31.72
N CYS A 16 -41.41 50.16 -32.01
CA CYS A 16 -42.07 48.90 -31.70
C CYS A 16 -41.63 47.74 -32.60
N ALA A 17 -41.30 48.00 -33.88
CA ALA A 17 -40.76 46.97 -34.78
C ALA A 17 -39.32 46.56 -34.44
N THR A 18 -38.50 47.49 -33.93
CA THR A 18 -37.12 47.21 -33.48
C THR A 18 -37.06 46.58 -32.08
N GLN A 19 -38.03 46.82 -31.21
CA GLN A 19 -38.18 46.07 -29.96
C GLN A 19 -38.77 44.67 -30.15
N ALA A 20 -39.61 44.44 -31.16
CA ALA A 20 -40.14 43.11 -31.47
C ALA A 20 -39.10 42.17 -32.11
N GLN A 21 -38.10 42.70 -32.84
CA GLN A 21 -37.02 41.91 -33.43
C GLN A 21 -35.86 41.57 -32.46
N ASN A 22 -35.77 42.27 -31.31
CA ASN A 22 -34.78 41.97 -30.26
C ASN A 22 -35.29 41.03 -29.16
N LEU A 23 -36.54 40.57 -29.24
CA LEU A 23 -37.12 39.58 -28.32
C LEU A 23 -37.11 38.14 -28.87
N THR A 24 -36.58 37.95 -30.08
CA THR A 24 -36.43 36.64 -30.75
C THR A 24 -34.97 36.23 -30.91
N SER A 25 -34.18 36.20 -29.82
CA SER A 25 -32.95 35.39 -29.74
C SER A 25 -32.37 35.23 -28.33
N LEU A 26 -33.18 35.24 -27.27
CA LEU A 26 -32.80 34.48 -26.08
C LEU A 26 -33.01 33.00 -26.38
N ALA A 27 -32.22 32.48 -27.32
CA ALA A 27 -31.85 31.09 -27.27
C ALA A 27 -31.17 30.95 -25.92
N THR A 28 -31.90 30.43 -24.93
CA THR A 28 -31.31 29.77 -23.78
C THR A 28 -30.32 28.78 -24.37
N SER A 29 -29.05 29.16 -24.42
CA SER A 29 -27.97 28.22 -24.69
C SER A 29 -28.21 27.10 -23.70
N ALA A 30 -28.44 25.89 -24.20
CA ALA A 30 -28.47 24.73 -23.34
C ALA A 30 -27.20 24.80 -22.48
N PRO A 31 -27.30 24.61 -21.15
CA PRO A 31 -26.12 24.64 -20.30
C PRO A 31 -25.07 23.71 -20.93
N PRO A 32 -23.78 24.11 -20.96
CA PRO A 32 -22.75 23.32 -21.60
C PRO A 32 -22.79 21.88 -21.08
N ALA A 33 -22.61 20.92 -21.99
CA ALA A 33 -22.62 19.51 -21.66
C ALA A 33 -21.56 19.24 -20.58
N ILE A 34 -21.96 18.55 -19.51
CA ILE A 34 -21.09 18.24 -18.38
C ILE A 34 -20.16 17.10 -18.78
N SER A 35 -18.85 17.34 -18.74
CA SER A 35 -17.83 16.33 -19.07
C SER A 35 -17.53 15.46 -17.86
N TYR A 36 -17.47 14.14 -18.08
CA TYR A 36 -17.06 13.24 -16.99
C TYR A 36 -15.64 13.56 -16.51
N VAL A 37 -14.69 13.71 -17.45
CA VAL A 37 -13.27 13.89 -17.11
C VAL A 37 -13.01 15.26 -16.49
N GLN A 38 -13.63 16.31 -17.01
CA GLN A 38 -13.34 17.69 -16.58
C GLN A 38 -14.17 18.13 -15.37
N ASP A 39 -15.43 17.70 -15.26
CA ASP A 39 -16.35 18.22 -14.25
C ASP A 39 -16.69 17.18 -13.15
N ILE A 40 -16.75 15.89 -13.48
CA ILE A 40 -17.26 14.85 -12.57
C ILE A 40 -16.13 14.12 -11.84
N GLN A 41 -15.11 13.63 -12.56
CA GLN A 41 -13.98 12.91 -11.99
C GLN A 41 -13.26 13.73 -10.91
N PRO A 42 -13.06 15.06 -11.01
CA PRO A 42 -12.49 15.84 -9.92
C PRO A 42 -13.33 15.81 -8.64
N ILE A 43 -14.66 15.91 -8.76
CA ILE A 43 -15.57 15.81 -7.61
C ILE A 43 -15.49 14.43 -6.98
N LEU A 44 -15.53 13.35 -7.79
CA LEU A 44 -15.41 11.99 -7.29
C LEU A 44 -14.04 11.73 -6.64
N THR A 45 -12.97 12.28 -7.21
CA THR A 45 -11.61 12.19 -6.66
C THR A 45 -11.53 12.83 -5.28
N GLU A 46 -12.08 14.04 -5.16
CA GLU A 46 -12.06 14.81 -3.92
C GLU A 46 -12.97 14.18 -2.84
N LYS A 47 -14.11 13.58 -3.21
CA LYS A 47 -15.18 13.26 -2.25
C LYS A 47 -15.46 11.78 -2.07
N CYS A 48 -14.96 10.93 -2.97
CA CYS A 48 -15.40 9.53 -3.06
C CYS A 48 -14.25 8.53 -3.21
N VAL A 49 -13.23 8.83 -4.01
CA VAL A 49 -12.13 7.89 -4.33
C VAL A 49 -11.36 7.43 -3.09
N ALA A 50 -11.22 8.29 -2.08
CA ALA A 50 -10.61 7.95 -0.80
C ALA A 50 -11.28 6.76 -0.09
N CYS A 51 -12.55 6.45 -0.38
CA CYS A 51 -13.23 5.25 0.08
C CYS A 51 -13.48 4.21 -1.02
N HIS A 52 -13.74 4.66 -2.25
CA HIS A 52 -14.23 3.86 -3.36
C HIS A 52 -13.14 3.58 -4.41
N ALA A 53 -12.07 2.91 -3.99
CA ALA A 53 -10.98 2.51 -4.89
C ALA A 53 -10.39 1.14 -4.57
N CYS A 54 -9.84 0.49 -5.61
CA CYS A 54 -9.21 -0.84 -5.57
C CYS A 54 -10.15 -1.93 -5.01
N ASN A 55 -9.56 -3.01 -4.49
CA ASN A 55 -10.27 -4.13 -3.89
C ASN A 55 -10.91 -3.78 -2.52
N ASP A 56 -10.59 -2.62 -1.96
CA ASP A 56 -11.14 -2.11 -0.69
C ASP A 56 -12.44 -1.32 -0.88
N ALA A 57 -12.79 -0.99 -2.13
CA ALA A 57 -14.02 -0.30 -2.44
C ALA A 57 -15.25 -1.06 -1.91
N PRO A 58 -16.08 -0.44 -1.04
CA PRO A 58 -17.34 -1.02 -0.61
C PRO A 58 -18.19 -1.44 -1.81
N CYS A 59 -18.79 -2.63 -1.73
CA CYS A 59 -19.61 -3.20 -2.81
C CYS A 59 -18.88 -3.31 -4.16
N GLN A 60 -17.53 -3.36 -4.15
CA GLN A 60 -16.70 -3.26 -5.35
C GLN A 60 -16.95 -2.00 -6.22
N LEU A 61 -17.64 -0.98 -5.70
CA LEU A 61 -17.93 0.24 -6.45
C LEU A 61 -16.66 1.11 -6.50
N ASN A 62 -15.92 1.02 -7.60
CA ASN A 62 -14.69 1.79 -7.81
C ASN A 62 -15.00 3.07 -8.59
N LEU A 63 -14.72 4.23 -7.99
CA LEU A 63 -15.02 5.56 -8.53
C LEU A 63 -13.76 6.28 -9.06
N GLY A 64 -12.63 5.58 -9.12
CA GLY A 64 -11.36 6.11 -9.61
C GLY A 64 -11.24 6.18 -11.13
N SER A 65 -12.18 5.61 -11.89
CA SER A 65 -12.21 5.76 -13.35
C SER A 65 -13.63 5.62 -13.89
N GLY A 66 -13.82 6.05 -15.15
CA GLY A 66 -15.09 5.93 -15.86
C GLY A 66 -15.53 4.48 -16.04
N GLU A 67 -14.60 3.56 -16.32
CA GLU A 67 -14.86 2.13 -16.42
C GLU A 67 -15.28 1.53 -15.08
N GLY A 68 -14.64 1.96 -13.98
CA GLY A 68 -15.01 1.53 -12.63
C GLY A 68 -16.43 1.99 -12.28
N LEU A 69 -16.75 3.24 -12.61
CA LEU A 69 -18.06 3.82 -12.38
C LEU A 69 -19.15 3.14 -13.24
N SER A 70 -18.87 2.88 -14.51
CA SER A 70 -19.79 2.20 -15.45
C SER A 70 -20.00 0.72 -15.10
N ARG A 71 -18.95 0.04 -14.60
CA ARG A 71 -19.05 -1.31 -14.04
C ARG A 71 -20.11 -1.37 -12.94
N GLY A 72 -20.16 -0.35 -12.08
CA GLY A 72 -21.13 -0.25 -10.99
C GLY A 72 -20.75 -1.08 -9.77
N ALA A 73 -21.76 -1.52 -9.02
CA ALA A 73 -21.59 -2.19 -7.73
C ALA A 73 -21.88 -3.69 -7.81
N SER A 74 -21.39 -4.45 -6.84
CA SER A 74 -21.62 -5.88 -6.66
C SER A 74 -21.83 -6.20 -5.18
N LYS A 75 -22.69 -7.19 -4.90
CA LYS A 75 -22.88 -7.75 -3.55
C LYS A 75 -21.78 -8.75 -3.17
N ILE A 76 -20.97 -9.20 -4.13
CA ILE A 76 -19.92 -10.18 -3.89
C ILE A 76 -18.69 -9.45 -3.33
N PRO A 77 -18.21 -9.75 -2.11
CA PRO A 77 -16.99 -9.14 -1.59
C PRO A 77 -15.74 -9.71 -2.29
N VAL A 78 -14.72 -8.89 -2.51
CA VAL A 78 -13.40 -9.38 -2.97
C VAL A 78 -12.72 -10.13 -1.83
N TYR A 79 -12.45 -9.41 -0.74
CA TYR A 79 -11.87 -9.98 0.48
C TYR A 79 -12.95 -10.68 1.31
N GLN A 80 -12.90 -12.01 1.36
CA GLN A 80 -13.81 -12.84 2.15
C GLN A 80 -13.03 -14.04 2.70
N GLY A 81 -12.52 -13.92 3.92
CA GLY A 81 -11.61 -14.92 4.52
C GLY A 81 -12.25 -16.28 4.77
N GLU A 82 -13.59 -16.36 4.88
CA GLU A 82 -14.34 -17.57 5.20
C GLU A 82 -14.81 -18.36 3.98
N ARG A 83 -14.46 -17.90 2.77
CA ARG A 83 -14.99 -18.49 1.54
C ARG A 83 -14.47 -19.92 1.33
N SER A 84 -15.36 -20.87 1.14
CA SER A 84 -15.02 -22.29 0.90
C SER A 84 -14.46 -22.55 -0.50
N GLU A 85 -14.93 -21.83 -1.51
CA GLU A 85 -14.54 -21.99 -2.92
C GLU A 85 -13.97 -20.68 -3.48
N ALA A 86 -13.02 -20.76 -4.41
CA ALA A 86 -12.50 -19.57 -5.07
C ALA A 86 -13.56 -18.93 -5.99
N VAL A 87 -13.52 -17.61 -6.15
CA VAL A 87 -14.41 -16.88 -7.10
C VAL A 87 -13.65 -16.44 -8.34
N ALA A 88 -14.39 -16.17 -9.42
CA ALA A 88 -13.83 -15.58 -10.62
C ALA A 88 -13.25 -14.17 -10.32
N PRO A 89 -12.06 -13.82 -10.86
CA PRO A 89 -11.52 -12.48 -10.75
C PRO A 89 -12.43 -11.40 -11.38
N THR A 90 -12.42 -10.22 -10.76
CA THR A 90 -13.21 -9.03 -11.15
C THR A 90 -12.34 -7.76 -11.22
N ARG A 91 -11.06 -7.90 -11.59
CA ARG A 91 -10.10 -6.82 -11.75
C ARG A 91 -10.53 -5.92 -12.91
N LEU A 92 -10.63 -4.63 -12.62
CA LEU A 92 -10.97 -3.61 -13.60
C LEU A 92 -9.89 -3.58 -14.71
N PHE A 93 -10.30 -3.41 -15.97
CA PHE A 93 -9.43 -3.44 -17.17
C PHE A 93 -8.88 -4.82 -17.60
N TYR A 94 -9.03 -5.85 -16.76
CA TYR A 94 -8.54 -7.20 -17.06
C TYR A 94 -9.68 -8.17 -17.38
N ASP A 95 -10.65 -8.30 -16.47
CA ASP A 95 -11.53 -9.46 -16.46
C ASP A 95 -12.84 -9.28 -17.26
N ALA A 96 -13.12 -8.06 -17.75
CA ALA A 96 -14.20 -7.76 -18.67
C ALA A 96 -13.93 -6.45 -19.44
N ARG A 97 -14.51 -6.34 -20.65
CA ARG A 97 -14.23 -5.26 -21.62
C ARG A 97 -15.36 -4.24 -21.78
N ASN A 98 -16.57 -4.53 -21.29
CA ASN A 98 -17.74 -3.64 -21.41
C ASN A 98 -18.73 -3.88 -20.26
N THR A 99 -19.74 -3.02 -20.17
CA THR A 99 -20.77 -3.05 -19.13
C THR A 99 -21.58 -4.35 -19.13
N ASP A 100 -21.95 -4.88 -20.29
CA ASP A 100 -22.75 -6.11 -20.39
C ASP A 100 -22.01 -7.33 -19.83
N ALA A 101 -20.71 -7.44 -20.12
CA ALA A 101 -19.86 -8.46 -19.52
C ALA A 101 -19.78 -8.33 -17.99
N TRP A 102 -19.79 -7.10 -17.46
CA TRP A 102 -19.87 -6.87 -16.01
C TRP A 102 -21.24 -7.24 -15.43
N ARG A 103 -22.35 -6.95 -16.12
CA ARG A 103 -23.70 -7.39 -15.71
C ARG A 103 -23.77 -8.92 -15.65
N GLY A 104 -23.17 -9.62 -16.62
CA GLY A 104 -23.05 -11.09 -16.61
C GLY A 104 -22.23 -11.65 -15.43
N LYS A 105 -21.35 -10.84 -14.83
CA LYS A 105 -20.59 -11.16 -13.61
C LYS A 105 -21.30 -10.73 -12.31
N GLY A 106 -22.58 -10.33 -12.39
CA GLY A 106 -23.38 -9.97 -11.21
C GLY A 106 -23.19 -8.54 -10.71
N PHE A 107 -22.58 -7.66 -11.50
CA PHE A 107 -22.58 -6.23 -11.19
C PHE A 107 -23.89 -5.57 -11.63
N TYR A 108 -24.29 -4.48 -10.97
CA TYR A 108 -25.47 -3.69 -11.32
C TYR A 108 -25.13 -2.21 -11.43
N SER A 109 -25.90 -1.50 -12.27
CA SER A 109 -25.67 -0.07 -12.54
C SER A 109 -26.01 0.78 -11.33
N VAL A 110 -25.17 1.79 -11.07
CA VAL A 110 -25.46 2.86 -10.11
C VAL A 110 -25.87 4.17 -10.80
N LEU A 111 -25.75 4.21 -12.14
CA LEU A 111 -25.96 5.39 -12.98
C LEU A 111 -27.32 5.39 -13.69
N GLU A 112 -27.87 4.21 -13.97
CA GLU A 112 -29.10 4.09 -14.74
C GLU A 112 -30.34 4.36 -13.89
N ALA A 113 -31.25 5.18 -14.41
CA ALA A 113 -32.62 5.26 -13.91
C ALA A 113 -33.38 3.96 -14.27
N GLN A 114 -34.15 3.42 -13.33
CA GLN A 114 -34.90 2.17 -13.54
C GLN A 114 -36.34 2.30 -13.03
N GLY A 115 -37.31 1.87 -13.85
CA GLY A 115 -38.72 1.83 -13.45
C GLY A 115 -39.31 3.18 -13.03
N GLY A 116 -38.87 4.29 -13.66
CA GLY A 116 -39.28 5.65 -13.30
C GLY A 116 -38.57 6.23 -12.06
N GLN A 117 -37.64 5.49 -11.45
CA GLN A 117 -36.83 5.97 -10.33
C GLN A 117 -35.51 6.56 -10.84
N ALA A 118 -35.02 7.59 -10.16
CA ALA A 118 -33.69 8.16 -10.42
C ALA A 118 -32.58 7.13 -10.17
N ALA A 119 -31.40 7.40 -10.75
CA ALA A 119 -30.20 6.60 -10.56
C ALA A 119 -29.91 6.33 -9.07
N LEU A 120 -29.39 5.14 -8.74
CA LEU A 120 -29.06 4.79 -7.37
C LEU A 120 -28.06 5.78 -6.75
N MET A 121 -27.07 6.24 -7.52
CA MET A 121 -26.12 7.26 -7.08
C MET A 121 -26.83 8.56 -6.69
N ALA A 122 -27.74 9.07 -7.52
CA ALA A 122 -28.49 10.30 -7.24
C ALA A 122 -29.24 10.19 -5.90
N ARG A 123 -29.91 9.06 -5.67
CA ARG A 123 -30.70 8.81 -4.46
C ARG A 123 -29.83 8.67 -3.21
N MET A 124 -28.65 8.05 -3.32
CA MET A 124 -27.68 7.99 -2.21
C MET A 124 -27.11 9.37 -1.85
N LEU A 125 -26.87 10.23 -2.84
CA LEU A 125 -26.44 11.62 -2.63
C LEU A 125 -27.55 12.45 -1.96
N ASP A 126 -28.81 12.28 -2.39
CA ASP A 126 -29.96 12.96 -1.80
C ASP A 126 -30.18 12.54 -0.34
N LEU A 127 -30.01 11.25 -0.04
CA LEU A 127 -30.08 10.75 1.33
C LEU A 127 -28.99 11.39 2.20
N GLY A 128 -27.75 11.49 1.69
CA GLY A 128 -26.63 12.09 2.42
C GLY A 128 -26.84 13.58 2.69
N ARG A 129 -27.48 14.28 1.75
CA ARG A 129 -27.78 15.70 1.85
C ARG A 129 -29.00 16.01 2.73
N SER A 130 -29.97 15.11 2.81
CA SER A 130 -31.23 15.36 3.55
C SER A 130 -31.11 15.23 5.07
N ALA A 131 -30.07 14.55 5.57
CA ALA A 131 -29.84 14.35 7.00
C ALA A 131 -28.36 14.58 7.40
N PRO A 132 -27.85 15.83 7.31
CA PRO A 132 -26.44 16.11 7.61
C PRO A 132 -26.14 15.95 9.12
N LEU A 133 -24.94 15.46 9.42
CA LEU A 133 -24.43 15.40 10.79
C LEU A 133 -24.01 16.81 11.27
N PRO A 134 -24.06 17.09 12.59
CA PRO A 134 -23.58 18.35 13.13
C PRO A 134 -22.10 18.57 12.80
N ALA A 135 -21.76 19.81 12.41
CA ALA A 135 -20.41 20.16 12.02
C ALA A 135 -19.41 19.92 13.16
N ASN A 136 -18.26 19.32 12.83
CA ASN A 136 -17.16 19.01 13.74
C ASN A 136 -17.57 18.30 15.04
N SER A 137 -18.53 17.38 14.94
CA SER A 137 -19.02 16.53 16.04
C SER A 137 -18.64 15.05 15.85
N LYS A 138 -18.70 14.27 16.93
CA LYS A 138 -18.64 12.80 16.84
C LYS A 138 -19.80 12.28 16.02
N ILE A 139 -19.52 11.26 15.24
CA ILE A 139 -20.53 10.47 14.54
C ILE A 139 -21.25 9.60 15.58
N PRO A 140 -22.58 9.46 15.50
CA PRO A 140 -23.34 8.57 16.38
C PRO A 140 -22.90 7.10 16.24
N ASP A 141 -22.94 6.34 17.34
CA ASP A 141 -22.47 4.94 17.40
C ASP A 141 -23.28 3.99 16.49
N GLU A 142 -24.52 4.38 16.13
CA GLU A 142 -25.37 3.61 15.21
C GLU A 142 -24.85 3.60 13.77
N ILE A 143 -23.93 4.51 13.42
CA ILE A 143 -23.28 4.55 12.11
C ILE A 143 -21.93 3.83 12.23
N ALA A 144 -21.95 2.52 11.99
CA ALA A 144 -20.72 1.72 11.96
C ALA A 144 -19.76 2.18 10.86
N LEU A 145 -18.48 2.32 11.22
CA LEU A 145 -17.36 2.68 10.34
C LEU A 145 -16.25 1.62 10.41
N GLY A 146 -15.21 1.81 9.59
CA GLY A 146 -14.03 0.95 9.60
C GLY A 146 -14.19 -0.32 8.75
N LEU A 147 -13.17 -1.17 8.78
CA LEU A 147 -13.11 -2.38 7.96
C LEU A 147 -14.11 -3.46 8.35
N ASN A 148 -14.51 -3.51 9.62
CA ASN A 148 -15.44 -4.51 10.14
C ASN A 148 -16.91 -4.12 9.92
N ARG A 149 -17.17 -2.97 9.31
CA ARG A 149 -18.51 -2.57 8.92
C ARG A 149 -19.05 -3.54 7.87
N GLU A 150 -20.22 -4.11 8.15
CA GLU A 150 -20.98 -4.83 7.13
C GLU A 150 -21.47 -3.85 6.06
N ASN A 151 -20.96 -4.00 4.83
CA ASN A 151 -21.36 -3.15 3.72
C ASN A 151 -22.72 -3.59 3.20
N VAL A 152 -23.72 -2.72 3.32
CA VAL A 152 -25.04 -2.91 2.70
C VAL A 152 -24.99 -2.37 1.27
N CYS A 153 -25.18 -3.26 0.29
CA CYS A 153 -25.07 -2.97 -1.13
C CYS A 153 -26.45 -3.02 -1.79
N PRO A 154 -27.31 -2.00 -1.63
CA PRO A 154 -28.66 -2.03 -2.17
C PRO A 154 -28.62 -1.99 -3.71
N MET A 155 -29.47 -2.81 -4.33
CA MET A 155 -29.83 -2.65 -5.75
C MET A 155 -30.81 -1.48 -5.91
N PRO A 156 -30.99 -0.92 -7.13
CA PRO A 156 -31.92 0.18 -7.36
C PRO A 156 -33.33 -0.04 -6.80
N GLY A 157 -33.88 -1.27 -6.93
CA GLY A 157 -35.18 -1.64 -6.38
C GLY A 157 -35.23 -1.80 -4.85
N GLU A 158 -34.09 -1.96 -4.18
CA GLU A 158 -33.98 -2.17 -2.73
C GLU A 158 -33.76 -0.85 -1.95
N PHE A 159 -33.47 0.26 -2.66
CA PHE A 159 -33.07 1.52 -2.03
C PHE A 159 -34.10 2.07 -1.02
N ASN A 160 -35.40 1.96 -1.29
CA ASN A 160 -36.41 2.54 -0.38
C ASN A 160 -36.38 1.87 1.00
N ALA A 161 -36.20 0.55 1.04
CA ALA A 161 -36.05 -0.18 2.29
C ALA A 161 -34.73 0.20 2.98
N TYR A 162 -33.65 0.33 2.21
CA TYR A 162 -32.37 0.80 2.72
C TYR A 162 -32.46 2.19 3.37
N ALA A 163 -33.02 3.17 2.68
CA ALA A 163 -33.12 4.56 3.15
C ALA A 163 -34.02 4.68 4.39
N ALA A 164 -35.08 3.87 4.50
CA ALA A 164 -35.92 3.82 5.68
C ALA A 164 -35.18 3.25 6.91
N ALA A 165 -34.33 2.24 6.71
CA ALA A 165 -33.55 1.62 7.78
C ALA A 165 -32.28 2.40 8.15
N HIS A 166 -31.73 3.20 7.24
CA HIS A 166 -30.44 3.88 7.39
C HIS A 166 -30.53 5.38 7.02
N THR A 167 -31.40 6.11 7.70
CA THR A 167 -31.78 7.51 7.37
C THR A 167 -30.61 8.50 7.33
N GLN A 168 -29.49 8.22 8.00
CA GLN A 168 -28.28 9.06 8.04
C GLN A 168 -27.07 8.44 7.31
N GLN A 169 -27.26 7.35 6.54
CA GLN A 169 -26.17 6.64 5.87
C GLN A 169 -26.13 6.84 4.35
N GLY A 170 -26.53 8.03 3.89
CA GLY A 170 -26.30 8.44 2.49
C GLY A 170 -24.83 8.73 2.20
N MET A 171 -24.54 9.16 0.97
CA MET A 171 -23.16 9.39 0.50
C MET A 171 -22.86 10.89 0.31
N PRO A 172 -21.63 11.35 0.61
CA PRO A 172 -20.53 10.62 1.26
C PRO A 172 -20.86 10.21 2.71
N LEU A 173 -20.53 8.96 3.07
CA LEU A 173 -20.94 8.39 4.36
C LEU A 173 -20.23 9.03 5.55
N ALA A 174 -21.02 9.67 6.42
CA ALA A 174 -20.61 10.19 7.72
C ALA A 174 -19.29 10.99 7.65
N VAL A 175 -19.23 11.89 6.68
CA VAL A 175 -18.12 12.82 6.44
C VAL A 175 -18.71 14.10 5.84
N ALA A 176 -17.97 15.21 5.90
CA ALA A 176 -18.37 16.46 5.26
C ALA A 176 -18.83 16.20 3.81
N GLY A 177 -20.05 16.62 3.49
CA GLY A 177 -20.69 16.31 2.22
C GLY A 177 -20.16 17.14 1.04
N LEU A 178 -20.89 17.03 -0.06
CA LEU A 178 -20.72 17.87 -1.24
C LEU A 178 -21.18 19.30 -0.95
N ASN A 179 -20.48 20.29 -1.49
CA ASN A 179 -21.02 21.65 -1.55
C ASN A 179 -22.15 21.74 -2.60
N ASP A 180 -22.87 22.86 -2.61
CA ASP A 180 -24.03 23.04 -3.49
C ASP A 180 -23.70 22.94 -4.98
N ALA A 181 -22.56 23.49 -5.40
CA ALA A 181 -22.13 23.44 -6.79
C ALA A 181 -21.75 22.01 -7.21
N GLU A 182 -20.99 21.30 -6.38
CA GLU A 182 -20.60 19.90 -6.60
C GLU A 182 -21.83 19.01 -6.72
N TYR A 183 -22.77 19.13 -5.78
CA TYR A 183 -24.02 18.36 -5.78
C TYR A 183 -24.88 18.66 -7.02
N GLN A 184 -25.09 19.93 -7.36
CA GLN A 184 -25.87 20.30 -8.55
C GLN A 184 -25.23 19.83 -9.85
N THR A 185 -23.90 19.83 -9.95
CA THR A 185 -23.18 19.30 -11.12
C THR A 185 -23.37 17.80 -11.25
N LEU A 186 -23.21 17.03 -10.17
CA LEU A 186 -23.48 15.58 -10.19
C LEU A 186 -24.94 15.26 -10.54
N GLN A 187 -25.90 15.97 -9.95
CA GLN A 187 -27.33 15.74 -10.21
C GLN A 187 -27.72 16.02 -11.65
N ARG A 188 -27.24 17.13 -12.23
CA ARG A 188 -27.49 17.44 -13.65
C ARG A 188 -26.85 16.41 -14.58
N TRP A 189 -25.64 15.95 -14.26
CA TRP A 189 -24.98 14.91 -15.03
C TRP A 189 -25.72 13.57 -14.96
N LEU A 190 -26.16 13.15 -13.78
CA LEU A 190 -26.98 11.94 -13.58
C LEU A 190 -28.32 12.05 -14.32
N ALA A 191 -28.99 13.20 -14.25
CA ALA A 191 -30.25 13.45 -14.96
C ALA A 191 -30.09 13.44 -16.50
N ALA A 192 -28.90 13.79 -16.99
CA ALA A 192 -28.54 13.69 -18.41
C ALA A 192 -28.16 12.27 -18.86
N GLY A 193 -28.35 11.26 -18.01
CA GLY A 193 -28.02 9.86 -18.29
C GLY A 193 -26.58 9.48 -17.97
N ALA A 194 -25.85 10.35 -17.26
CA ALA A 194 -24.49 10.11 -16.79
C ALA A 194 -23.51 9.66 -17.89
N PRO A 195 -23.34 10.43 -18.98
CA PRO A 195 -22.36 10.09 -20.02
C PRO A 195 -20.95 10.00 -19.41
N VAL A 196 -20.29 8.86 -19.64
CA VAL A 196 -18.94 8.59 -19.15
C VAL A 196 -17.97 8.61 -20.33
N GLU A 197 -17.04 9.56 -20.30
CA GLU A 197 -15.93 9.65 -21.23
C GLU A 197 -14.79 8.73 -20.77
N GLN A 198 -14.15 8.05 -21.72
CA GLN A 198 -12.90 7.34 -21.46
C GLN A 198 -11.72 8.29 -21.65
N GLN A 199 -10.84 8.35 -20.66
CA GLN A 199 -9.59 9.11 -20.76
C GLN A 199 -8.45 8.15 -21.09
N SER A 200 -7.84 8.30 -22.27
CA SER A 200 -6.64 7.55 -22.62
C SER A 200 -5.39 8.37 -22.32
N ILE A 201 -4.45 7.77 -21.59
CA ILE A 201 -3.10 8.33 -21.41
C ILE A 201 -2.28 7.97 -22.64
N THR A 202 -1.71 8.99 -23.29
CA THR A 202 -0.78 8.81 -24.41
C THR A 202 0.65 8.99 -23.91
N PRO A 203 1.54 8.00 -24.05
CA PRO A 203 2.94 8.15 -23.65
C PRO A 203 3.61 9.29 -24.43
N SER A 204 4.50 10.03 -23.76
CA SER A 204 5.35 11.02 -24.43
C SER A 204 6.34 10.35 -25.39
N VAL A 205 7.03 11.15 -26.21
CA VAL A 205 8.08 10.63 -27.12
C VAL A 205 9.21 9.93 -26.34
N SER A 206 9.61 10.51 -25.20
CA SER A 206 10.63 9.93 -24.32
C SER A 206 10.17 8.62 -23.70
N GLU A 207 8.94 8.59 -23.19
CA GLU A 207 8.34 7.38 -22.61
C GLU A 207 8.19 6.28 -23.66
N THR A 208 7.71 6.62 -24.86
CA THR A 208 7.55 5.67 -25.97
C THR A 208 8.88 5.03 -26.35
N ALA A 209 9.97 5.80 -26.42
CA ALA A 209 11.30 5.28 -26.73
C ALA A 209 11.78 4.27 -25.66
N GLN A 210 11.56 4.58 -24.38
CA GLN A 210 11.94 3.69 -23.28
C GLN A 210 11.03 2.46 -23.20
N ILE A 211 9.72 2.60 -23.39
CA ILE A 211 8.76 1.49 -23.50
C ILE A 211 9.25 0.51 -24.58
N ASN A 212 9.55 1.00 -25.78
CA ASN A 212 10.02 0.16 -26.88
C ASN A 212 11.33 -0.56 -26.53
N ALA A 213 12.26 0.11 -25.86
CA ALA A 213 13.54 -0.50 -25.47
C ALA A 213 13.37 -1.62 -24.43
N TRP A 214 12.50 -1.41 -23.44
CA TRP A 214 12.19 -2.43 -22.42
C TRP A 214 11.36 -3.59 -22.99
N GLU A 215 10.33 -3.31 -23.79
CA GLU A 215 9.57 -4.36 -24.49
C GLU A 215 10.49 -5.18 -25.41
N ALA A 216 11.44 -4.56 -26.12
CA ALA A 216 12.41 -5.27 -26.94
C ALA A 216 13.33 -6.20 -26.14
N LEU A 217 13.71 -5.82 -24.91
CA LEU A 217 14.50 -6.68 -24.03
C LEU A 217 13.71 -7.92 -23.58
N LEU A 218 12.48 -7.72 -23.07
CA LEU A 218 11.67 -8.80 -22.51
C LEU A 218 11.14 -9.75 -23.59
N ASN A 219 10.99 -9.28 -24.83
CA ASN A 219 10.49 -10.07 -25.96
C ASN A 219 11.61 -10.56 -26.90
N GLN A 220 12.88 -10.45 -26.49
CA GLN A 220 13.98 -10.94 -27.32
C GLN A 220 13.86 -12.47 -27.51
N PRO A 221 14.03 -13.00 -28.74
CA PRO A 221 13.94 -14.44 -28.97
C PRO A 221 15.11 -15.20 -28.33
N GLY A 222 14.85 -16.43 -27.90
CA GLY A 222 15.83 -17.36 -27.34
C GLY A 222 15.44 -17.88 -25.96
N ALA A 223 15.87 -19.09 -25.61
CA ALA A 223 15.51 -19.72 -24.33
C ALA A 223 16.04 -18.94 -23.12
N ARG A 224 17.25 -18.39 -23.22
CA ARG A 224 17.84 -17.53 -22.18
C ARG A 224 17.01 -16.27 -21.97
N GLN A 225 16.63 -15.61 -23.05
CA GLN A 225 15.87 -14.37 -23.07
C GLN A 225 14.45 -14.57 -22.56
N ALA A 226 13.77 -15.63 -23.01
CA ALA A 226 12.44 -15.97 -22.56
C ALA A 226 12.41 -16.27 -21.04
N LEU A 227 13.42 -16.96 -20.51
CA LEU A 227 13.52 -17.24 -19.07
C LEU A 227 13.72 -15.95 -18.24
N VAL A 228 14.61 -15.05 -18.69
CA VAL A 228 14.81 -13.75 -18.04
C VAL A 228 13.58 -12.86 -18.15
N GLY A 229 12.91 -12.84 -19.32
CA GLY A 229 11.68 -12.08 -19.54
C GLY A 229 10.56 -12.54 -18.61
N ARG A 230 10.40 -13.86 -18.43
CA ARG A 230 9.48 -14.43 -17.44
C ARG A 230 9.82 -14.01 -16.02
N TRP A 231 11.09 -14.14 -15.62
CA TRP A 231 11.52 -13.74 -14.27
C TRP A 231 11.25 -12.26 -14.02
N LEU A 232 11.63 -11.37 -14.94
CA LEU A 232 11.41 -9.92 -14.81
C LEU A 232 9.91 -9.57 -14.74
N PHE A 233 9.07 -10.22 -15.55
CA PHE A 233 7.62 -10.00 -15.51
C PHE A 233 7.03 -10.42 -14.16
N GLU A 234 7.32 -11.63 -13.69
CA GLU A 234 6.85 -12.13 -12.39
C GLU A 234 7.35 -11.24 -11.23
N HIS A 235 8.49 -10.56 -11.37
CA HIS A 235 9.06 -9.65 -10.37
C HIS A 235 8.61 -8.20 -10.49
N LEU A 236 7.95 -7.79 -11.58
CA LEU A 236 7.58 -6.40 -11.83
C LEU A 236 6.10 -6.19 -12.15
N PHE A 237 5.26 -7.23 -12.10
CA PHE A 237 3.84 -7.14 -12.49
C PHE A 237 3.00 -6.20 -11.62
N LEU A 238 3.40 -5.93 -10.37
CA LEU A 238 2.74 -4.97 -9.47
C LEU A 238 3.30 -3.56 -9.58
N ALA A 239 4.35 -3.35 -10.38
CA ALA A 239 4.99 -2.05 -10.48
C ALA A 239 4.11 -1.02 -11.21
N HIS A 240 3.99 0.15 -10.59
CA HIS A 240 3.67 1.40 -11.28
C HIS A 240 4.98 1.98 -11.81
N ILE A 241 5.27 1.67 -13.07
CA ILE A 241 6.51 2.03 -13.74
C ILE A 241 6.45 3.49 -14.16
N TYR A 242 7.49 4.25 -13.86
CA TYR A 242 7.72 5.57 -14.42
C TYR A 242 9.09 5.63 -15.09
N PHE A 243 9.22 6.52 -16.07
CA PHE A 243 10.44 6.67 -16.85
C PHE A 243 11.21 7.93 -16.47
N GLU A 244 12.55 7.82 -16.45
CA GLU A 244 13.43 8.98 -16.35
C GLU A 244 13.15 9.95 -17.50
N GLY A 245 12.93 11.24 -17.19
CA GLY A 245 12.53 12.24 -18.18
C GLY A 245 11.13 12.02 -18.78
N GLY A 246 10.31 11.14 -18.20
CA GLY A 246 8.88 10.99 -18.50
C GLY A 246 8.01 11.96 -17.70
N GLU A 247 6.73 12.01 -18.07
CA GLU A 247 5.74 12.86 -17.40
C GLU A 247 5.59 12.44 -15.94
N THR A 248 5.40 13.41 -15.04
CA THR A 248 5.43 13.13 -13.58
C THR A 248 4.30 12.21 -13.14
N GLN A 249 3.12 12.36 -13.78
CA GLN A 249 1.88 11.66 -13.43
C GLN A 249 1.60 10.43 -14.33
N HIS A 250 2.47 10.13 -15.29
CA HIS A 250 2.31 8.94 -16.13
C HIS A 250 2.95 7.73 -15.44
N PHE A 251 2.14 6.69 -15.28
CA PHE A 251 2.58 5.40 -14.79
C PHE A 251 2.14 4.28 -15.75
N PHE A 252 2.95 3.23 -15.84
CA PHE A 252 2.74 2.10 -16.71
C PHE A 252 2.78 0.79 -15.91
N GLN A 253 2.16 -0.26 -16.43
CA GLN A 253 2.19 -1.59 -15.83
C GLN A 253 2.50 -2.64 -16.91
N TRP A 254 3.17 -3.71 -16.50
CA TRP A 254 3.43 -4.85 -17.36
C TRP A 254 2.18 -5.71 -17.54
N VAL A 255 1.93 -6.12 -18.77
CA VAL A 255 0.90 -7.09 -19.12
C VAL A 255 1.43 -8.12 -20.12
N ARG A 256 0.78 -9.28 -20.20
CA ARG A 256 0.96 -10.22 -21.31
C ARG A 256 -0.08 -9.96 -22.37
N SER A 257 0.33 -9.93 -23.64
CA SER A 257 -0.54 -9.65 -24.76
C SER A 257 -0.36 -10.62 -25.91
N ARG A 258 -1.43 -10.97 -26.62
CA ARG A 258 -1.35 -11.77 -27.87
C ARG A 258 -0.76 -10.98 -29.04
N THR A 259 -0.68 -9.65 -28.93
CA THR A 259 -0.21 -8.76 -30.00
C THR A 259 1.12 -8.08 -29.65
N PRO A 260 2.04 -7.94 -30.62
CA PRO A 260 3.36 -7.34 -30.40
C PRO A 260 3.31 -5.81 -30.32
N SER A 261 4.44 -5.21 -29.91
CA SER A 261 4.68 -3.76 -29.93
C SER A 261 4.26 -3.11 -31.24
N GLY A 262 3.64 -1.93 -31.15
CA GLY A 262 3.08 -1.22 -32.32
C GLY A 262 1.65 -1.64 -32.71
N GLN A 263 1.11 -2.71 -32.14
CA GLN A 263 -0.31 -3.08 -32.28
C GLN A 263 -1.10 -2.80 -30.99
N PRO A 264 -2.43 -2.58 -31.09
CA PRO A 264 -3.31 -2.51 -29.92
C PRO A 264 -3.15 -3.74 -29.04
N VAL A 265 -3.08 -3.54 -27.72
CA VAL A 265 -2.86 -4.62 -26.75
C VAL A 265 -4.10 -5.52 -26.67
N ASP A 266 -3.94 -6.78 -27.07
CA ASP A 266 -4.88 -7.85 -26.76
C ASP A 266 -4.42 -8.58 -25.48
N LEU A 267 -5.05 -8.28 -24.35
CA LEU A 267 -4.63 -8.70 -23.01
C LEU A 267 -4.88 -10.20 -22.75
N ILE A 268 -3.93 -10.84 -22.06
CA ILE A 268 -4.09 -12.17 -21.46
C ILE A 268 -4.25 -11.97 -19.94
N ALA A 269 -5.50 -12.09 -19.46
CA ALA A 269 -5.87 -11.83 -18.07
C ALA A 269 -5.84 -13.10 -17.21
N THR A 270 -4.67 -13.73 -17.06
CA THR A 270 -4.51 -14.86 -16.13
C THR A 270 -4.77 -14.45 -14.68
N ARG A 271 -5.06 -15.41 -13.81
CA ARG A 271 -5.36 -15.14 -12.39
C ARG A 271 -4.11 -14.70 -11.63
N ARG A 272 -2.99 -15.40 -11.84
CA ARG A 272 -1.65 -15.07 -11.31
C ARG A 272 -0.69 -14.75 -12.47
N PRO A 273 0.39 -13.97 -12.22
CA PRO A 273 1.38 -13.66 -13.27
C PRO A 273 2.16 -14.89 -13.75
N ASP A 274 2.28 -15.93 -12.92
CA ASP A 274 3.00 -17.18 -13.20
C ASP A 274 2.06 -18.32 -13.65
N ASP A 275 0.80 -18.03 -13.93
CA ASP A 275 -0.12 -18.97 -14.58
C ASP A 275 0.21 -19.10 -16.09
N ASP A 276 -0.12 -20.27 -16.63
CA ASP A 276 0.01 -20.56 -18.06
C ASP A 276 -0.76 -19.51 -18.90
N PRO A 277 -0.09 -18.80 -19.82
CA PRO A 277 -0.75 -17.82 -20.68
C PRO A 277 -1.71 -18.47 -21.69
N GLY A 278 -1.61 -19.78 -21.93
CA GLY A 278 -2.49 -20.56 -22.82
C GLY A 278 -2.32 -20.28 -24.32
N SER A 279 -1.43 -19.36 -24.69
CA SER A 279 -1.09 -19.02 -26.06
C SER A 279 0.29 -18.38 -26.13
N ASP A 280 0.82 -18.20 -27.34
CA ASP A 280 1.94 -17.29 -27.57
C ASP A 280 1.57 -15.86 -27.13
N PHE A 281 2.57 -15.11 -26.70
CA PHE A 281 2.36 -13.78 -26.12
C PHE A 281 3.62 -12.90 -26.18
N TYR A 282 3.42 -11.63 -25.88
CA TYR A 282 4.42 -10.58 -25.75
C TYR A 282 4.23 -9.87 -24.41
N TYR A 283 5.32 -9.51 -23.74
CA TYR A 283 5.30 -8.58 -22.62
C TYR A 283 5.13 -7.16 -23.13
N ARG A 284 4.10 -6.46 -22.66
CA ARG A 284 3.73 -5.12 -23.11
C ARG A 284 3.57 -4.19 -21.91
N LEU A 285 3.90 -2.92 -22.09
CA LEU A 285 3.60 -1.87 -21.12
C LEU A 285 2.35 -1.12 -21.55
N VAL A 286 1.42 -0.97 -20.61
CA VAL A 286 0.20 -0.18 -20.81
C VAL A 286 0.10 0.90 -19.74
N PRO A 287 -0.46 2.09 -20.06
CA PRO A 287 -0.68 3.11 -19.06
C PRO A 287 -1.63 2.61 -17.96
N VAL A 288 -1.33 2.95 -16.71
CA VAL A 288 -2.23 2.76 -15.57
C VAL A 288 -3.36 3.79 -15.71
N GLN A 289 -4.59 3.31 -15.82
CA GLN A 289 -5.77 4.15 -16.07
C GLN A 289 -6.41 4.60 -14.75
N GLY A 290 -7.04 5.79 -14.78
CA GLY A 290 -7.79 6.35 -13.66
C GLY A 290 -6.91 7.04 -12.61
N VAL A 291 -7.55 7.41 -11.50
CA VAL A 291 -6.92 8.09 -10.37
C VAL A 291 -5.97 7.12 -9.65
N ILE A 292 -4.72 7.54 -9.49
CA ILE A 292 -3.72 6.79 -8.72
C ILE A 292 -4.03 6.92 -7.23
N VAL A 293 -4.09 5.78 -6.53
CA VAL A 293 -4.32 5.70 -5.07
C VAL A 293 -3.14 5.08 -4.35
N HIS A 294 -2.74 5.69 -3.23
CA HIS A 294 -1.46 5.42 -2.57
C HIS A 294 -1.29 3.97 -2.11
N LYS A 295 -2.38 3.36 -1.62
CA LYS A 295 -2.40 1.98 -1.11
C LYS A 295 -1.97 0.91 -2.12
N THR A 296 -2.16 1.14 -3.42
CA THR A 296 -1.70 0.22 -4.48
C THR A 296 -0.57 0.80 -5.34
N HIS A 297 -0.14 2.04 -5.05
CA HIS A 297 0.81 2.75 -5.89
C HIS A 297 2.27 2.38 -5.60
N ILE A 298 2.71 1.20 -6.04
CA ILE A 298 4.08 0.70 -5.80
C ILE A 298 4.98 1.11 -6.97
N THR A 299 5.73 2.18 -6.79
CA THR A 299 6.55 2.80 -7.84
C THR A 299 7.78 1.98 -8.21
N TYR A 300 8.16 2.01 -9.48
CA TYR A 300 9.42 1.45 -9.97
C TYR A 300 9.99 2.32 -11.09
N GLY A 301 11.09 3.01 -10.82
CA GLY A 301 11.74 3.86 -11.81
C GLY A 301 12.51 3.04 -12.84
N MET A 302 12.28 3.30 -14.13
CA MET A 302 13.03 2.76 -15.26
C MET A 302 13.81 3.87 -15.96
N SER A 303 15.01 3.52 -16.43
CA SER A 303 15.89 4.43 -17.17
C SER A 303 16.79 3.64 -18.12
N PRO A 304 17.46 4.30 -19.08
CA PRO A 304 18.48 3.65 -19.92
C PRO A 304 19.59 2.99 -19.09
N GLN A 305 20.06 3.63 -18.02
CA GLN A 305 21.09 3.08 -17.13
C GLN A 305 20.59 1.85 -16.38
N LYS A 306 19.32 1.83 -15.94
CA LYS A 306 18.72 0.65 -15.32
C LYS A 306 18.55 -0.49 -16.34
N LEU A 307 18.22 -0.18 -17.59
CA LEU A 307 18.16 -1.17 -18.67
C LEU A 307 19.54 -1.80 -18.91
N ASP A 308 20.60 -1.01 -18.94
CA ASP A 308 21.97 -1.50 -19.08
C ASP A 308 22.44 -2.28 -17.85
N ARG A 309 22.03 -1.88 -16.65
CA ARG A 309 22.26 -2.67 -15.42
C ARG A 309 21.60 -4.05 -15.51
N VAL A 310 20.36 -4.14 -15.97
CA VAL A 310 19.69 -5.42 -16.22
C VAL A 310 20.44 -6.24 -17.27
N ARG A 311 20.89 -5.60 -18.35
CA ARG A 311 21.70 -6.30 -19.36
C ARG A 311 22.99 -6.88 -18.79
N HIS A 312 23.69 -6.09 -17.99
CA HIS A 312 24.93 -6.53 -17.34
C HIS A 312 24.68 -7.71 -16.40
N LEU A 313 23.66 -7.63 -15.54
CA LEU A 313 23.36 -8.69 -14.57
C LEU A 313 22.95 -10.01 -15.24
N PHE A 314 22.02 -9.97 -16.20
CA PHE A 314 21.44 -11.19 -16.77
C PHE A 314 22.14 -11.69 -18.03
N TYR A 315 22.80 -10.80 -18.78
CA TYR A 315 23.44 -11.11 -20.06
C TYR A 315 24.97 -10.95 -20.07
N GLY A 316 25.60 -10.46 -18.99
CA GLY A 316 27.04 -10.19 -18.94
C GLY A 316 27.95 -11.41 -18.73
N THR A 317 27.42 -12.55 -18.29
CA THR A 317 28.16 -13.80 -18.10
C THR A 317 27.62 -14.90 -19.00
N ASP A 318 28.44 -15.87 -19.39
CA ASP A 318 27.99 -17.01 -20.21
C ASP A 318 27.32 -18.08 -19.35
N TRP A 319 26.01 -18.24 -19.55
CA TRP A 319 25.19 -19.33 -18.99
C TRP A 319 24.14 -19.76 -20.01
N THR A 320 23.68 -21.00 -19.91
CA THR A 320 22.78 -21.63 -20.89
C THR A 320 21.47 -22.10 -20.25
N VAL A 321 20.43 -22.21 -21.07
CA VAL A 321 19.14 -22.78 -20.68
C VAL A 321 18.95 -24.07 -21.47
N ASN A 322 18.89 -25.21 -20.76
CA ASN A 322 18.70 -26.51 -21.39
C ASN A 322 17.25 -26.70 -21.87
N ALA A 323 16.28 -26.31 -21.03
CA ALA A 323 14.86 -26.35 -21.33
C ALA A 323 14.15 -25.19 -20.62
N LEU A 324 13.14 -24.62 -21.26
CA LEU A 324 12.27 -23.65 -20.60
C LEU A 324 11.37 -24.35 -19.58
N PRO A 325 11.26 -23.84 -18.35
CA PRO A 325 10.35 -24.39 -17.35
C PRO A 325 8.90 -24.17 -17.76
N GLY A 326 8.04 -25.14 -17.45
CA GLY A 326 6.59 -25.00 -17.64
C GLY A 326 5.92 -24.12 -16.59
N TYR A 327 4.59 -24.01 -16.67
CA TYR A 327 3.73 -23.28 -15.72
C TYR A 327 2.97 -24.21 -14.74
N GLY A 328 3.42 -25.47 -14.63
CA GLY A 328 2.80 -26.45 -13.74
C GLY A 328 3.00 -26.15 -12.24
N PRO A 329 2.21 -26.77 -11.34
CA PRO A 329 2.24 -26.48 -9.91
C PRO A 329 3.63 -26.56 -9.25
N GLY A 330 4.47 -27.51 -9.66
CA GLY A 330 5.83 -27.65 -9.11
C GLY A 330 6.73 -26.45 -9.41
N HIS A 331 6.65 -25.90 -10.63
CA HIS A 331 7.44 -24.72 -11.03
C HIS A 331 6.91 -23.45 -10.37
N ARG A 332 5.58 -23.29 -10.27
CA ARG A 332 4.96 -22.15 -9.57
C ARG A 332 5.26 -22.13 -8.06
N ALA A 333 5.36 -23.31 -7.45
CA ALA A 333 5.73 -23.44 -6.03
C ALA A 333 7.20 -23.12 -5.74
N ASN A 334 8.10 -23.22 -6.71
CA ASN A 334 9.54 -23.13 -6.44
C ASN A 334 10.27 -22.27 -7.50
N PRO A 335 10.48 -20.97 -7.24
CA PRO A 335 11.21 -20.09 -8.16
C PRO A 335 12.68 -20.48 -8.30
N PHE A 336 13.27 -21.11 -7.29
CA PHE A 336 14.66 -21.55 -7.36
C PHE A 336 14.87 -22.70 -8.34
N LEU A 337 13.86 -23.56 -8.50
CA LEU A 337 13.83 -24.59 -9.53
C LEU A 337 13.49 -24.01 -10.90
N THR A 338 12.45 -23.17 -10.98
CA THR A 338 11.99 -22.56 -12.24
C THR A 338 13.08 -21.72 -12.89
N PHE A 339 13.82 -20.95 -12.11
CA PHE A 339 14.84 -20.02 -12.60
C PHE A 339 16.27 -20.48 -12.26
N GLU A 340 16.47 -21.79 -12.04
CA GLU A 340 17.76 -22.38 -11.67
C GLU A 340 18.87 -21.98 -12.64
N ALA A 341 18.57 -21.95 -13.94
CA ALA A 341 19.54 -21.61 -14.98
C ALA A 341 20.01 -20.15 -14.93
N ILE A 342 19.21 -19.23 -14.37
CA ILE A 342 19.65 -17.84 -14.18
C ILE A 342 20.61 -17.79 -12.99
N PRO A 343 21.83 -17.23 -13.14
CA PRO A 343 22.78 -17.09 -12.04
C PRO A 343 22.13 -16.47 -10.80
N ALA A 344 22.18 -17.18 -9.67
CA ALA A 344 21.56 -16.74 -8.42
C ALA A 344 22.09 -15.35 -7.97
N ALA A 345 23.37 -15.07 -8.19
CA ALA A 345 23.98 -13.77 -7.90
C ALA A 345 23.32 -12.63 -8.68
N ALA A 346 22.97 -12.86 -9.95
CA ALA A 346 22.31 -11.85 -10.79
C ALA A 346 20.89 -11.55 -10.30
N ARG A 347 20.13 -12.61 -9.97
CA ARG A 347 18.77 -12.48 -9.41
C ARG A 347 18.81 -11.74 -8.08
N TYR A 348 19.68 -12.14 -7.17
CA TYR A 348 19.77 -11.49 -5.86
C TYR A 348 20.22 -10.03 -5.99
N GLN A 349 21.24 -9.74 -6.80
CA GLN A 349 21.72 -8.38 -6.97
C GLN A 349 20.66 -7.46 -7.58
N PHE A 350 19.83 -7.95 -8.52
CA PHE A 350 18.70 -7.18 -9.03
C PHE A 350 17.68 -6.85 -7.94
N MET A 351 17.40 -7.83 -7.06
CA MET A 351 16.50 -7.63 -5.93
C MET A 351 17.08 -6.63 -4.92
N LEU A 352 18.37 -6.73 -4.58
CA LEU A 352 19.06 -5.80 -3.69
C LEU A 352 19.09 -4.37 -4.25
N ASP A 353 19.41 -4.23 -5.55
CA ASP A 353 19.43 -2.92 -6.22
C ASP A 353 18.10 -2.15 -6.07
N ASN A 354 16.99 -2.86 -5.84
CA ASN A 354 15.63 -2.32 -5.70
C ASN A 354 14.91 -2.87 -4.46
N ALA A 355 15.63 -3.13 -3.36
CA ALA A 355 15.07 -3.92 -2.24
C ALA A 355 13.82 -3.30 -1.61
N GLU A 356 13.72 -1.97 -1.56
CA GLU A 356 12.52 -1.30 -1.08
C GLU A 356 11.28 -1.70 -1.89
N TYR A 357 11.38 -1.72 -3.23
CA TYR A 357 10.27 -2.12 -4.09
C TYR A 357 9.79 -3.52 -3.73
N PHE A 358 10.70 -4.49 -3.64
CA PHE A 358 10.35 -5.87 -3.33
C PHE A 358 9.73 -6.00 -1.94
N VAL A 359 10.33 -5.40 -0.91
CA VAL A 359 9.76 -5.44 0.45
C VAL A 359 8.39 -4.75 0.50
N ARG A 360 8.23 -3.63 -0.19
CA ARG A 360 6.97 -2.89 -0.26
C ARG A 360 5.85 -3.71 -0.94
N THR A 361 6.15 -4.54 -1.94
CA THR A 361 5.13 -5.38 -2.60
C THR A 361 4.47 -6.38 -1.66
N PHE A 362 5.22 -7.01 -0.76
CA PHE A 362 4.66 -7.97 0.18
C PHE A 362 4.25 -7.39 1.53
N ILE A 363 4.57 -6.11 1.81
CA ILE A 363 4.12 -5.40 3.02
C ILE A 363 2.90 -4.50 2.77
N ARG A 364 2.77 -3.91 1.58
CA ARG A 364 1.64 -3.02 1.20
C ARG A 364 0.74 -3.60 0.12
N GLY A 365 1.12 -4.74 -0.49
CA GLY A 365 0.33 -5.39 -1.53
C GLY A 365 -0.99 -5.99 -1.01
N PRO A 366 -1.79 -6.59 -1.90
CA PRO A 366 -3.12 -7.14 -1.56
C PRO A 366 -3.12 -8.17 -0.42
N VAL A 367 -1.98 -8.79 -0.15
CA VAL A 367 -1.80 -9.77 0.92
C VAL A 367 -1.91 -9.15 2.32
N CYS A 368 -1.53 -7.89 2.50
CA CYS A 368 -1.44 -7.21 3.80
C CYS A 368 -2.65 -6.32 4.11
N ARG A 369 -3.86 -6.77 3.73
CA ARG A 369 -5.11 -6.13 4.14
C ARG A 369 -5.72 -6.88 5.32
N GLY A 370 -5.94 -6.16 6.42
CA GLY A 370 -6.67 -6.66 7.58
C GLY A 370 -5.76 -7.30 8.62
N GLN A 371 -6.21 -7.28 9.87
CA GLN A 371 -5.47 -7.74 11.05
C GLN A 371 -4.86 -9.14 10.87
N ILE A 372 -5.63 -10.13 10.38
CA ILE A 372 -5.15 -11.52 10.21
C ILE A 372 -3.90 -11.59 9.31
N ALA A 373 -3.77 -10.69 8.34
CA ALA A 373 -2.60 -10.66 7.46
C ALA A 373 -1.38 -10.00 8.10
N THR A 374 -1.58 -9.05 9.00
CA THR A 374 -0.52 -8.24 9.63
C THR A 374 -0.14 -8.74 11.03
N ASP A 375 -0.94 -9.59 11.68
CA ASP A 375 -0.72 -10.13 13.04
C ASP A 375 0.56 -10.95 13.24
N VAL A 376 1.23 -11.28 12.14
CA VAL A 376 2.48 -12.02 12.11
C VAL A 376 3.70 -11.13 11.97
N ILE A 377 3.57 -9.80 11.96
CA ILE A 377 4.71 -8.89 12.03
C ILE A 377 4.57 -7.93 13.22
N ARG A 378 5.70 -7.41 13.69
CA ARG A 378 5.72 -6.39 14.75
C ARG A 378 5.43 -5.01 14.18
N ASP A 379 4.95 -4.11 15.01
CA ASP A 379 4.57 -2.75 14.61
C ASP A 379 5.76 -1.88 14.16
N GLN A 380 6.97 -2.21 14.59
CA GLN A 380 8.20 -1.57 14.11
C GLN A 380 9.35 -2.59 14.06
N PHE A 381 10.00 -2.71 12.91
CA PHE A 381 11.25 -3.46 12.76
C PHE A 381 12.11 -2.91 11.63
N TRP A 382 13.42 -3.15 11.72
CA TRP A 382 14.36 -2.82 10.65
C TRP A 382 14.64 -4.04 9.79
N VAL A 383 14.81 -3.81 8.49
CA VAL A 383 15.13 -4.84 7.51
C VAL A 383 16.51 -4.55 6.94
N LEU A 384 17.37 -5.56 7.02
CA LEU A 384 18.73 -5.61 6.52
C LEU A 384 18.86 -6.76 5.51
N PHE A 385 19.91 -6.72 4.71
CA PHE A 385 20.17 -7.74 3.70
C PHE A 385 21.57 -8.30 3.85
N GLN A 386 21.72 -9.60 3.62
CA GLN A 386 23.01 -10.28 3.63
C GLN A 386 23.76 -9.99 2.33
N ASP A 387 25.04 -9.68 2.44
CA ASP A 387 25.89 -9.44 1.28
C ASP A 387 26.02 -10.72 0.41
N PRO A 388 25.83 -10.65 -0.93
CA PRO A 388 25.90 -11.82 -1.80
C PRO A 388 27.21 -12.60 -1.71
N ALA A 389 28.34 -11.95 -1.40
CA ALA A 389 29.63 -12.62 -1.26
C ALA A 389 29.73 -13.48 0.01
N HIS A 390 28.79 -13.32 0.93
CA HIS A 390 28.69 -14.07 2.17
C HIS A 390 27.43 -14.94 2.23
N ASP A 391 26.61 -14.98 1.18
CA ASP A 391 25.44 -15.87 1.08
C ASP A 391 25.85 -17.22 0.50
N HIS A 392 25.79 -18.27 1.32
CA HIS A 392 26.20 -19.62 0.93
C HIS A 392 25.36 -20.19 -0.22
N TYR A 393 24.10 -19.76 -0.38
CA TYR A 393 23.27 -20.12 -1.54
C TYR A 393 23.86 -19.57 -2.84
N ILE A 394 24.54 -18.42 -2.78
CA ILE A 394 25.21 -17.80 -3.92
C ILE A 394 26.58 -18.43 -4.13
N THR A 395 27.39 -18.53 -3.07
CA THR A 395 28.82 -18.86 -3.16
C THR A 395 29.13 -20.36 -3.30
N ASP A 396 28.18 -21.25 -2.98
CA ASP A 396 28.42 -22.70 -2.99
C ASP A 396 27.34 -23.45 -3.78
N ALA A 397 27.77 -24.05 -4.89
CA ALA A 397 26.89 -24.80 -5.77
C ALA A 397 26.37 -26.10 -5.15
N ALA A 398 27.15 -26.75 -4.29
CA ALA A 398 26.73 -27.97 -3.62
C ALA A 398 25.66 -27.65 -2.58
N TYR A 399 25.88 -26.65 -1.73
CA TYR A 399 24.87 -26.18 -0.78
C TYR A 399 23.57 -25.80 -1.51
N ARG A 400 23.67 -25.00 -2.57
CA ARG A 400 22.52 -24.60 -3.39
C ARG A 400 21.74 -25.80 -3.95
N GLY A 401 22.43 -26.82 -4.46
CA GLY A 401 21.79 -28.04 -4.98
C GLY A 401 21.00 -28.81 -3.92
N HIS A 402 21.48 -28.84 -2.67
CA HIS A 402 20.76 -29.47 -1.55
C HIS A 402 19.62 -28.59 -1.01
N ALA A 403 19.81 -27.26 -1.02
CA ALA A 403 18.81 -26.32 -0.53
C ALA A 403 17.59 -26.23 -1.45
N MET A 404 17.80 -26.16 -2.77
CA MET A 404 16.75 -25.88 -3.76
C MET A 404 15.47 -26.74 -3.64
N PRO A 405 15.53 -28.07 -3.44
CA PRO A 405 14.32 -28.90 -3.27
C PRO A 405 13.51 -28.59 -1.99
N LEU A 406 14.16 -28.00 -0.99
CA LEU A 406 13.56 -27.67 0.31
C LEU A 406 12.88 -26.29 0.32
N LEU A 407 13.11 -25.45 -0.71
CA LEU A 407 12.64 -24.06 -0.78
C LEU A 407 11.24 -23.91 -1.43
N ALA A 408 10.58 -25.00 -1.80
CA ALA A 408 9.24 -24.95 -2.38
C ALA A 408 8.20 -24.38 -1.38
N MET A 409 7.24 -23.64 -1.91
CA MET A 409 6.23 -22.90 -1.14
C MET A 409 4.81 -23.47 -1.32
N PRO A 410 3.95 -23.36 -0.29
CA PRO A 410 2.55 -23.77 -0.36
C PRO A 410 1.67 -22.82 -1.18
N GLY A 411 0.36 -23.12 -1.29
CA GLY A 411 -0.62 -22.24 -1.96
C GLY A 411 -0.92 -22.59 -3.43
N GLN A 412 -0.44 -23.74 -3.91
CA GLN A 412 -0.79 -24.30 -5.22
C GLN A 412 -1.98 -25.26 -5.19
N ASN A 413 -2.37 -25.74 -3.99
CA ASN A 413 -3.50 -26.63 -3.79
C ASN A 413 -4.54 -25.93 -2.91
N ASP A 414 -5.75 -25.76 -3.43
CA ASP A 414 -6.84 -25.05 -2.78
C ASP A 414 -7.78 -25.98 -1.99
N ASP A 415 -7.50 -27.30 -1.92
CA ASP A 415 -8.34 -28.22 -1.16
C ASP A 415 -8.29 -27.92 0.36
N VAL A 416 -9.45 -27.65 0.95
CA VAL A 416 -9.61 -27.30 2.38
C VAL A 416 -9.22 -28.47 3.29
N GLY A 417 -9.45 -29.72 2.87
CA GLY A 417 -9.06 -30.91 3.64
C GLY A 417 -7.55 -31.12 3.74
N SER A 418 -6.78 -30.49 2.84
CA SER A 418 -5.33 -30.68 2.73
C SER A 418 -4.50 -29.70 3.57
N VAL A 419 -5.11 -28.67 4.17
CA VAL A 419 -4.41 -27.56 4.85
C VAL A 419 -3.44 -28.06 5.92
N LEU A 420 -3.88 -28.93 6.83
CA LEU A 420 -3.05 -29.41 7.93
C LEU A 420 -1.90 -30.30 7.44
N GLY A 421 -2.18 -31.22 6.52
CA GLY A 421 -1.16 -32.12 5.96
C GLY A 421 -0.12 -31.37 5.12
N LEU A 422 -0.56 -30.40 4.32
CA LEU A 422 0.34 -29.52 3.56
C LEU A 422 1.18 -28.68 4.52
N TRP A 423 0.57 -28.06 5.52
CA TRP A 423 1.30 -27.25 6.52
C TRP A 423 2.39 -28.06 7.22
N LEU A 424 2.09 -29.27 7.72
CA LEU A 424 3.09 -30.15 8.31
C LEU A 424 4.23 -30.45 7.35
N SER A 425 3.91 -30.80 6.09
CA SER A 425 4.92 -31.12 5.09
C SER A 425 5.84 -29.93 4.73
N TYR A 426 5.29 -28.72 4.61
CA TYR A 426 6.06 -27.52 4.30
C TYR A 426 6.85 -27.02 5.51
N ARG A 427 6.30 -27.15 6.72
CA ARG A 427 7.02 -26.91 7.97
C ARG A 427 8.24 -27.82 8.09
N ASP A 428 8.07 -29.12 7.86
CA ASP A 428 9.15 -30.10 7.97
C ASP A 428 10.24 -29.85 6.90
N ARG A 429 9.86 -29.51 5.66
CA ARG A 429 10.82 -29.09 4.61
C ARG A 429 11.56 -27.81 4.96
N ARG A 430 10.86 -26.79 5.48
CA ARG A 430 11.48 -25.56 5.95
C ARG A 430 12.47 -25.87 7.06
N ASN A 431 12.10 -26.71 8.01
CA ASN A 431 12.95 -27.08 9.13
C ASN A 431 14.21 -27.86 8.67
N GLN A 432 14.08 -28.77 7.70
CA GLN A 432 15.24 -29.39 7.05
C GLN A 432 16.15 -28.36 6.36
N TYR A 433 15.57 -27.31 5.74
CA TYR A 433 16.35 -26.22 5.16
C TYR A 433 17.09 -25.42 6.24
N GLU A 434 16.44 -25.10 7.37
CA GLU A 434 17.11 -24.39 8.47
C GLU A 434 18.23 -25.22 9.09
N ASP A 435 18.07 -26.54 9.23
CA ASP A 435 19.15 -27.42 9.69
C ASP A 435 20.34 -27.40 8.72
N LEU A 436 20.07 -27.59 7.42
CA LEU A 436 21.10 -27.50 6.38
C LEU A 436 21.81 -26.14 6.43
N ARG A 437 21.05 -25.05 6.55
CA ARG A 437 21.57 -23.69 6.65
C ARG A 437 22.44 -23.53 7.90
N ARG A 438 21.92 -23.83 9.09
CA ARG A 438 22.63 -23.74 10.38
C ARG A 438 23.97 -24.46 10.30
N ASP A 439 23.97 -25.72 9.90
CA ASP A 439 25.16 -26.58 9.88
C ASP A 439 26.20 -26.14 8.83
N SER A 440 25.75 -25.50 7.74
CA SER A 440 26.63 -24.99 6.68
C SER A 440 27.24 -23.66 7.07
N TYR A 441 26.43 -22.76 7.63
CA TYR A 441 26.86 -21.45 8.10
C TYR A 441 27.74 -21.51 9.36
N ALA A 442 27.60 -22.54 10.19
CA ALA A 442 28.50 -22.78 11.33
C ALA A 442 29.96 -23.06 10.91
N LYS A 443 30.17 -23.47 9.66
CA LYS A 443 31.50 -23.72 9.08
C LYS A 443 32.09 -22.49 8.37
N MET A 444 31.31 -21.42 8.24
CA MET A 444 31.76 -20.17 7.64
C MET A 444 32.54 -19.33 8.65
N PRO A 445 33.35 -18.36 8.19
CA PRO A 445 33.91 -17.35 9.07
C PRO A 445 32.82 -16.65 9.89
N ALA A 446 33.15 -16.30 11.13
CA ALA A 446 32.27 -15.58 12.03
C ALA A 446 31.71 -14.31 11.35
N PRO A 447 30.39 -14.07 11.37
CA PRO A 447 29.80 -12.99 10.61
C PRO A 447 30.19 -11.63 11.19
N GLY A 448 30.65 -10.72 10.34
CA GLY A 448 31.07 -9.36 10.69
C GLY A 448 30.29 -8.31 9.90
N TRP A 449 30.66 -7.03 10.04
CA TRP A 449 29.99 -5.95 9.31
C TRP A 449 30.00 -6.12 7.78
N SER A 450 31.00 -6.80 7.22
CA SER A 450 31.08 -7.08 5.77
C SER A 450 30.04 -8.09 5.28
N THR A 451 29.36 -8.81 6.17
CA THR A 451 28.28 -9.73 5.78
C THR A 451 26.95 -9.00 5.55
N LEU A 452 26.87 -7.71 5.86
CA LEU A 452 25.70 -6.87 5.58
C LEU A 452 25.90 -6.17 4.24
N TRP A 453 24.88 -6.23 3.39
CA TRP A 453 24.90 -5.56 2.11
C TRP A 453 24.73 -4.04 2.30
N THR A 454 25.61 -3.25 1.67
CA THR A 454 25.61 -1.78 1.76
C THR A 454 25.74 -1.12 0.39
N GLY A 455 25.18 -1.74 -0.66
CA GLY A 455 25.44 -1.35 -2.05
C GLY A 455 24.77 -0.06 -2.51
N ASN A 456 23.58 0.27 -1.99
CA ASN A 456 22.89 1.54 -2.27
C ASN A 456 21.87 1.88 -1.15
N ASP A 457 21.10 2.95 -1.34
CA ASP A 457 20.12 3.46 -0.36
C ASP A 457 18.93 2.51 -0.05
N ASN A 458 18.82 1.35 -0.73
CA ASN A 458 17.87 0.28 -0.40
C ASN A 458 18.39 -0.69 0.67
N ALA A 459 19.63 -0.53 1.13
CA ALA A 459 20.27 -1.46 2.07
C ALA A 459 19.64 -1.49 3.47
N LEU A 460 18.97 -0.40 3.85
CA LEU A 460 18.39 -0.20 5.16
C LEU A 460 16.94 0.20 4.98
N LEU A 461 16.01 -0.58 5.52
CA LEU A 461 14.59 -0.25 5.46
C LEU A 461 13.97 -0.32 6.86
N THR A 462 12.91 0.46 7.06
CA THR A 462 12.05 0.37 8.23
C THR A 462 10.64 -0.02 7.79
N VAL A 463 10.07 -0.99 8.48
CA VAL A 463 8.68 -1.40 8.31
C VAL A 463 7.88 -0.95 9.53
N PHE A 464 6.73 -0.33 9.26
CA PHE A 464 5.72 -0.01 10.27
C PHE A 464 4.44 -0.79 10.00
N ARG A 465 3.87 -1.45 11.00
CA ARG A 465 2.50 -1.98 10.96
C ARG A 465 1.59 -1.02 11.73
N HIS A 466 0.48 -0.65 11.11
CA HIS A 466 -0.56 0.23 11.63
C HIS A 466 -1.81 -0.61 11.93
N PHE A 467 -1.66 -1.62 12.77
CA PHE A 467 -2.64 -2.68 13.07
C PHE A 467 -3.06 -3.55 11.86
N ASP A 468 -3.83 -3.01 10.91
CA ASP A 468 -4.47 -3.75 9.81
C ASP A 468 -3.96 -3.33 8.41
N SER A 469 -2.86 -2.58 8.40
CA SER A 469 -2.10 -2.13 7.23
C SER A 469 -0.63 -1.94 7.61
N ALA A 470 0.24 -1.72 6.63
CA ALA A 470 1.66 -1.50 6.89
C ALA A 470 2.32 -0.61 5.82
N SER A 471 3.50 -0.10 6.13
CA SER A 471 4.32 0.69 5.22
C SER A 471 5.81 0.36 5.32
N VAL A 472 6.55 0.68 4.26
CA VAL A 472 7.99 0.44 4.12
C VAL A 472 8.64 1.74 3.69
N ASN A 473 9.73 2.12 4.37
CA ASN A 473 10.47 3.34 4.11
C ASN A 473 11.97 3.04 4.10
N LYS A 474 12.73 3.74 3.26
CA LYS A 474 14.21 3.69 3.29
C LYS A 474 14.76 4.31 4.57
N GLY A 475 15.88 3.77 5.03
CA GLY A 475 16.60 4.20 6.22
C GLY A 475 16.08 3.57 7.52
N LEU A 476 16.75 3.92 8.62
CA LEU A 476 16.49 3.41 9.97
C LEU A 476 15.67 4.46 10.73
N ILE A 477 14.35 4.29 10.80
CA ILE A 477 13.39 5.24 11.38
C ILE A 477 12.85 4.72 12.72
N GLY A 478 12.54 5.64 13.64
CA GLY A 478 11.98 5.36 14.97
C GLY A 478 13.03 5.04 16.04
N ASP A 479 12.63 4.56 17.22
CA ASP A 479 13.59 4.06 18.21
C ASP A 479 14.24 2.74 17.73
N VAL A 480 15.24 2.23 18.44
CA VAL A 480 15.79 0.89 18.18
C VAL A 480 14.65 -0.14 18.35
N PRO A 481 14.25 -0.84 17.27
CA PRO A 481 13.11 -1.74 17.35
C PRO A 481 13.42 -3.00 18.16
N HIS A 482 12.37 -3.63 18.67
CA HIS A 482 12.48 -4.89 19.40
C HIS A 482 12.97 -6.05 18.51
N SER A 483 12.63 -6.04 17.22
CA SER A 483 13.08 -7.04 16.24
C SER A 483 13.79 -6.41 15.05
N MET A 484 14.72 -7.16 14.46
CA MET A 484 15.40 -6.84 13.20
C MET A 484 15.41 -8.08 12.31
N TRP A 485 15.22 -7.88 11.01
CA TRP A 485 15.20 -8.95 10.02
C TRP A 485 16.44 -8.88 9.15
N LEU A 486 17.09 -10.03 8.93
CA LEU A 486 18.18 -10.18 7.96
C LEU A 486 17.75 -11.11 6.84
N PHE A 487 17.45 -10.55 5.67
CA PHE A 487 17.15 -11.32 4.47
C PHE A 487 18.44 -11.79 3.78
N ASP A 488 18.55 -13.09 3.57
CA ASP A 488 19.42 -13.67 2.54
C ASP A 488 18.62 -13.88 1.25
N PHE A 489 19.27 -14.35 0.18
CA PHE A 489 18.61 -14.50 -1.12
C PHE A 489 17.41 -15.45 -1.06
N PRO A 490 17.52 -16.68 -0.51
CA PRO A 490 16.38 -17.58 -0.42
C PRO A 490 15.21 -17.00 0.35
N LEU A 491 15.43 -16.32 1.48
CA LEU A 491 14.32 -15.71 2.23
C LEU A 491 13.66 -14.58 1.44
N LEU A 492 14.43 -13.68 0.79
CA LEU A 492 13.86 -12.55 0.07
C LEU A 492 12.98 -13.00 -1.10
N GLU A 493 13.49 -13.89 -1.96
CA GLU A 493 12.74 -14.35 -3.13
C GLU A 493 11.55 -15.23 -2.74
N ARG A 494 11.67 -16.08 -1.71
CA ARG A 494 10.51 -16.83 -1.18
C ARG A 494 9.42 -15.91 -0.64
N THR A 495 9.80 -14.89 0.11
CA THR A 495 8.83 -13.93 0.65
C THR A 495 8.05 -13.26 -0.48
N TYR A 496 8.76 -12.80 -1.51
CA TYR A 496 8.15 -12.17 -2.67
C TYR A 496 7.21 -13.12 -3.42
N TYR A 497 7.63 -14.35 -3.73
CA TYR A 497 6.75 -15.30 -4.41
C TYR A 497 5.55 -15.71 -3.57
N GLN A 498 5.73 -15.99 -2.29
CA GLN A 498 4.64 -16.42 -1.41
C GLN A 498 3.56 -15.35 -1.27
N LEU A 499 3.96 -14.08 -1.16
CA LEU A 499 3.08 -12.98 -0.76
C LEU A 499 2.68 -12.06 -1.93
N ALA A 500 3.36 -12.10 -3.07
CA ALA A 500 3.02 -11.33 -4.26
C ALA A 500 2.60 -12.23 -5.42
N VAL A 501 3.53 -13.01 -5.98
CA VAL A 501 3.31 -13.79 -7.22
C VAL A 501 2.21 -14.84 -7.04
N ASN A 502 2.32 -15.65 -5.98
CA ASN A 502 1.40 -16.76 -5.73
C ASN A 502 0.16 -16.35 -4.92
N PHE A 503 0.14 -15.15 -4.34
CA PHE A 503 -0.98 -14.73 -3.50
C PHE A 503 -2.23 -14.43 -4.33
N ASP A 504 -3.34 -15.02 -3.91
CA ASP A 504 -4.59 -14.97 -4.63
C ASP A 504 -5.72 -14.45 -3.74
N VAL A 505 -6.02 -13.15 -3.90
CA VAL A 505 -7.08 -12.46 -3.15
C VAL A 505 -8.48 -13.01 -3.43
N TYR A 506 -8.69 -13.67 -4.57
CA TYR A 506 -9.96 -14.31 -4.93
C TYR A 506 -10.03 -15.78 -4.48
N GLY A 507 -8.92 -16.30 -3.95
CA GLY A 507 -8.78 -17.68 -3.48
C GLY A 507 -9.66 -17.98 -2.27
N ASN A 508 -9.74 -19.27 -1.92
CA ASN A 508 -10.52 -19.71 -0.78
C ASN A 508 -9.74 -19.64 0.54
N VAL A 509 -10.41 -20.00 1.64
CA VAL A 509 -9.84 -20.01 2.99
C VAL A 509 -8.57 -20.88 3.10
N SER A 510 -8.48 -21.98 2.34
CA SER A 510 -7.30 -22.87 2.31
C SER A 510 -6.07 -22.13 1.83
N HIS A 511 -6.16 -21.48 0.67
CA HIS A 511 -5.08 -20.68 0.11
C HIS A 511 -4.65 -19.55 1.07
N GLN A 512 -5.63 -18.84 1.61
CA GLN A 512 -5.44 -17.72 2.53
C GLN A 512 -4.75 -18.16 3.83
N ALA A 513 -5.10 -19.33 4.37
CA ALA A 513 -4.48 -19.89 5.57
C ALA A 513 -3.06 -20.39 5.30
N GLN A 514 -2.85 -21.17 4.23
CA GLN A 514 -1.53 -21.71 3.87
C GLN A 514 -0.48 -20.60 3.68
N THR A 515 -0.86 -19.53 2.99
CA THR A 515 0.05 -18.39 2.76
C THR A 515 0.49 -17.73 4.07
N ARG A 516 -0.44 -17.49 4.98
CA ARG A 516 -0.16 -16.81 6.26
C ARG A 516 0.62 -17.69 7.23
N LEU A 517 0.30 -18.99 7.30
CA LEU A 517 1.05 -19.95 8.12
C LEU A 517 2.49 -20.12 7.65
N TYR A 518 2.74 -20.09 6.34
CA TYR A 518 4.10 -20.18 5.81
C TYR A 518 4.89 -18.89 6.01
N PHE A 519 4.24 -17.72 5.96
CA PHE A 519 4.91 -16.45 6.24
C PHE A 519 5.43 -16.35 7.68
N ASP A 520 4.72 -16.91 8.66
CA ASP A 520 5.21 -17.05 10.04
C ASP A 520 6.58 -17.74 10.10
N LEU A 521 6.78 -18.79 9.30
CA LEU A 521 8.06 -19.50 9.18
C LEU A 521 9.14 -18.64 8.51
N ILE A 522 8.78 -17.87 7.47
CA ILE A 522 9.72 -16.99 6.76
C ILE A 522 10.18 -15.85 7.66
N ARG A 523 9.27 -15.19 8.39
CA ARG A 523 9.64 -14.17 9.39
C ARG A 523 10.65 -14.75 10.38
N ASN A 524 10.31 -15.89 10.98
CA ASN A 524 11.18 -16.52 11.97
C ASN A 524 12.59 -16.78 11.41
N GLY A 525 12.70 -17.21 10.14
CA GLY A 525 13.99 -17.33 9.46
C GLY A 525 14.78 -16.01 9.39
N ALA A 526 14.12 -14.89 9.06
CA ALA A 526 14.79 -13.59 8.99
C ALA A 526 15.25 -13.07 10.37
N GLU A 527 14.50 -13.34 11.43
CA GLU A 527 14.87 -13.02 12.82
C GLU A 527 16.04 -13.88 13.29
N ILE A 528 16.02 -15.19 13.01
CA ILE A 528 17.12 -16.11 13.34
C ILE A 528 18.40 -15.73 12.58
N ASN A 529 18.28 -15.35 11.31
CA ASN A 529 19.42 -14.87 10.53
C ASN A 529 20.10 -13.67 11.19
N PHE A 530 19.31 -12.75 11.74
CA PHE A 530 19.84 -11.60 12.47
C PHE A 530 20.57 -12.01 13.75
N LEU A 531 20.05 -12.99 14.51
CA LEU A 531 20.68 -13.46 15.75
C LEU A 531 22.11 -13.97 15.56
N ARG A 532 22.49 -14.45 14.37
CA ARG A 532 23.88 -14.84 14.08
C ARG A 532 24.89 -13.69 14.19
N LEU A 533 24.43 -12.44 14.07
CA LEU A 533 25.25 -11.24 14.29
C LEU A 533 25.47 -10.94 15.78
N MET A 534 24.67 -11.53 16.66
CA MET A 534 24.70 -11.33 18.11
C MET A 534 25.66 -12.31 18.81
N PRO A 535 26.11 -11.99 20.05
CA PRO A 535 26.91 -12.91 20.86
C PRO A 535 26.19 -14.25 21.06
N ALA A 536 26.91 -15.35 20.84
CA ALA A 536 26.36 -16.70 20.80
C ALA A 536 25.57 -17.05 22.08
N ASP A 537 26.17 -16.75 23.23
CA ASP A 537 25.64 -16.99 24.58
C ASP A 537 24.37 -16.18 24.91
N GLN A 538 24.02 -15.18 24.10
CA GLN A 538 22.84 -14.33 24.30
C GLN A 538 21.67 -14.70 23.36
N ARG A 539 21.90 -15.48 22.30
CA ARG A 539 20.91 -15.68 21.22
C ARG A 539 19.62 -16.34 21.70
N ASP A 540 19.72 -17.35 22.57
CA ASP A 540 18.55 -18.03 23.15
C ASP A 540 17.70 -17.09 24.01
N GLY A 541 18.36 -16.25 24.82
CA GLY A 541 17.68 -15.25 25.64
C GLY A 541 16.95 -14.21 24.78
N MET A 542 17.62 -13.74 23.72
CA MET A 542 17.03 -12.79 22.76
C MET A 542 15.85 -13.40 21.99
N LEU A 543 15.98 -14.65 21.51
CA LEU A 543 14.89 -15.33 20.83
C LEU A 543 13.71 -15.60 21.77
N GLY A 544 13.99 -16.03 23.01
CA GLY A 544 12.97 -16.23 24.04
C GLY A 544 12.22 -14.95 24.42
N ASP A 545 12.87 -13.79 24.30
CA ASP A 545 12.25 -12.47 24.50
C ASP A 545 11.36 -12.04 23.31
N LEU A 546 11.70 -12.45 22.09
CA LEU A 546 10.85 -12.27 20.92
C LEU A 546 9.60 -13.18 20.95
N TYR A 547 9.66 -14.29 21.66
CA TYR A 547 8.62 -15.33 21.69
C TYR A 547 8.23 -15.72 23.12
N GLN A 548 7.68 -14.77 23.88
CA GLN A 548 7.25 -15.01 25.27
C GLN A 548 5.96 -15.85 25.34
N ASP A 549 5.68 -16.41 26.53
CA ASP A 549 4.47 -17.19 26.86
C ASP A 549 4.16 -18.31 25.84
N GLY A 550 2.97 -18.29 25.23
CA GLY A 550 2.56 -19.26 24.20
C GLY A 550 3.49 -19.29 22.99
N GLY A 551 4.26 -18.22 22.74
CA GLY A 551 5.32 -18.20 21.72
C GLY A 551 6.39 -19.26 21.96
N LYS A 552 6.75 -19.54 23.23
CA LYS A 552 7.73 -20.60 23.57
C LYS A 552 7.22 -21.98 23.18
N PHE A 553 5.91 -22.22 23.32
CA PHE A 553 5.29 -23.47 22.89
C PHE A 553 5.30 -23.60 21.36
N LYS A 554 5.01 -22.51 20.63
CA LYS A 554 5.12 -22.46 19.16
C LYS A 554 6.56 -22.73 18.70
N MET A 555 7.54 -22.11 19.36
CA MET A 555 8.96 -22.37 19.09
C MET A 555 9.30 -23.85 19.25
N TRP A 556 8.91 -24.45 20.38
CA TRP A 556 9.18 -25.86 20.66
C TRP A 556 8.52 -26.82 19.65
N LEU A 557 7.33 -26.51 19.17
CA LEU A 557 6.59 -27.36 18.24
C LEU A 557 7.05 -27.25 16.78
N ASP A 558 7.32 -26.03 16.32
CA ASP A 558 7.32 -25.73 14.89
C ASP A 558 8.62 -25.14 14.34
N TYR A 559 9.49 -24.59 15.19
CA TYR A 559 10.72 -23.94 14.75
C TYR A 559 11.94 -24.79 15.09
N GLN A 560 12.94 -24.78 14.21
CA GLN A 560 14.22 -25.45 14.49
C GLN A 560 15.05 -24.70 15.54
N SER A 561 15.95 -25.45 16.17
CA SER A 561 16.96 -24.88 17.06
C SER A 561 17.91 -23.95 16.29
N ILE A 562 18.25 -22.84 16.93
CA ILE A 562 19.22 -21.87 16.41
C ILE A 562 20.65 -22.35 16.62
N ASP A 563 21.58 -21.65 15.98
CA ASP A 563 23.00 -21.70 16.29
C ASP A 563 23.28 -20.74 17.45
N ASP A 564 23.63 -21.30 18.61
CA ASP A 564 23.90 -20.62 19.89
C ASP A 564 25.36 -20.77 20.35
N ASP A 565 26.22 -21.40 19.53
CA ASP A 565 27.60 -21.73 19.89
C ASP A 565 28.65 -21.09 18.97
N THR A 566 28.32 -20.77 17.72
CA THR A 566 29.31 -20.17 16.80
C THR A 566 29.56 -18.69 17.11
N PRO A 567 30.81 -18.23 17.09
CA PRO A 567 31.13 -16.85 17.44
C PRO A 567 30.60 -15.85 16.39
N THR A 568 30.20 -14.66 16.85
CA THR A 568 30.03 -13.48 15.99
C THR A 568 31.37 -12.76 15.80
N GLY A 569 31.60 -12.22 14.61
CA GLY A 569 32.73 -11.35 14.30
C GLY A 569 32.51 -9.89 14.74
N ILE A 570 31.30 -9.55 15.21
CA ILE A 570 30.96 -8.20 15.66
C ILE A 570 31.19 -8.07 17.16
N LYS A 571 32.06 -7.14 17.55
CA LYS A 571 32.27 -6.79 18.96
C LYS A 571 31.13 -5.91 19.46
N LEU A 572 30.31 -6.45 20.36
CA LEU A 572 29.14 -5.78 20.94
C LEU A 572 29.22 -5.72 22.46
N ASP A 573 28.52 -4.76 23.07
CA ASP A 573 28.30 -4.70 24.52
C ASP A 573 27.46 -5.91 24.95
N ALA A 574 28.02 -6.73 25.84
CA ALA A 574 27.36 -7.94 26.35
C ALA A 574 26.07 -7.66 27.12
N LYS A 575 25.88 -6.45 27.68
CA LYS A 575 24.67 -6.09 28.44
C LYS A 575 23.52 -5.64 27.55
N ALA A 576 23.82 -5.12 26.36
CA ALA A 576 22.83 -4.56 25.45
C ALA A 576 23.25 -4.75 23.98
N PRO A 577 23.48 -6.00 23.52
CA PRO A 577 24.14 -6.26 22.24
C PRO A 577 23.35 -5.73 21.05
N GLN A 578 22.02 -5.89 21.05
CA GLN A 578 21.16 -5.38 19.97
C GLN A 578 21.16 -3.85 19.90
N ARG A 579 21.12 -3.17 21.06
CA ARG A 579 21.15 -1.71 21.12
C ARG A 579 22.49 -1.17 20.65
N ASP A 580 23.59 -1.77 21.11
CA ASP A 580 24.94 -1.39 20.66
C ASP A 580 25.15 -1.68 19.16
N PHE A 581 24.63 -2.82 18.66
CA PHE A 581 24.61 -3.11 17.23
C PHE A 581 23.85 -2.03 16.45
N ALA A 582 22.66 -1.63 16.92
CA ALA A 582 21.83 -0.63 16.27
C ALA A 582 22.55 0.73 16.14
N PHE A 583 23.18 1.20 17.21
CA PHE A 583 23.92 2.47 17.18
C PHE A 583 25.18 2.39 16.31
N LYS A 584 25.93 1.28 16.36
CA LYS A 584 27.07 1.06 15.47
C LYS A 584 26.66 0.94 14.00
N LEU A 585 25.50 0.33 13.72
CA LEU A 585 24.93 0.26 12.38
C LEU A 585 24.59 1.66 11.86
N ILE A 586 23.91 2.49 12.67
CA ILE A 586 23.58 3.87 12.32
C ILE A 586 24.85 4.68 12.03
N GLU A 587 25.87 4.57 12.88
CA GLU A 587 27.15 5.26 12.70
C GLU A 587 27.86 4.81 11.42
N ARG A 588 27.92 3.50 11.17
CA ARG A 588 28.57 2.92 9.99
C ARG A 588 27.83 3.20 8.68
N ALA A 589 26.51 3.24 8.73
CA ALA A 589 25.69 3.54 7.56
C ALA A 589 26.00 4.95 7.04
N GLY A 590 26.25 5.92 7.93
CA GLY A 590 26.56 7.29 7.53
C GLY A 590 25.51 7.84 6.56
N SER A 591 25.94 8.27 5.37
CA SER A 591 25.05 8.78 4.32
C SER A 591 24.18 7.71 3.64
N LEU A 592 24.46 6.43 3.85
CA LEU A 592 23.63 5.32 3.37
C LEU A 592 22.28 5.26 4.10
N ASN A 593 22.24 5.72 5.36
CA ASN A 593 20.98 5.87 6.06
C ASN A 593 20.22 7.08 5.48
N ALA A 594 19.34 6.79 4.53
CA ALA A 594 18.54 7.79 3.82
C ALA A 594 17.63 8.63 4.74
N ALA A 595 17.42 8.21 5.99
CA ALA A 595 16.51 8.83 6.95
C ALA A 595 17.15 9.02 8.35
N PRO A 596 17.97 10.06 8.55
CA PRO A 596 18.39 10.47 9.90
C PRO A 596 17.20 10.87 10.77
N ASP A 597 17.15 10.37 12.00
CA ASP A 597 15.99 10.53 12.88
C ASP A 597 16.37 11.06 14.28
N PRO A 598 16.53 12.40 14.41
CA PRO A 598 16.85 13.03 15.69
C PRO A 598 15.63 13.16 16.62
N ILE A 599 14.41 12.95 16.11
CA ILE A 599 13.17 13.06 16.91
C ILE A 599 13.02 11.83 17.79
N ASN A 600 13.25 10.63 17.25
CA ASN A 600 13.06 9.36 17.96
C ASN A 600 14.34 8.82 18.62
N ARG A 601 15.50 9.41 18.35
CA ARG A 601 16.79 8.96 18.92
C ARG A 601 17.62 10.12 19.44
N CYS A 602 16.97 11.08 20.09
CA CYS A 602 17.66 12.27 20.58
C CYS A 602 18.64 11.91 21.71
N ALA A 603 19.94 12.15 21.46
CA ALA A 603 21.02 11.93 22.42
C ALA A 603 21.68 13.23 22.92
N GLY A 604 21.24 14.39 22.44
CA GLY A 604 21.86 15.69 22.73
C GLY A 604 20.84 16.78 23.06
N ALA A 605 21.31 18.03 23.12
CA ALA A 605 20.47 19.19 23.43
C ALA A 605 19.53 19.60 22.28
N TYR A 606 19.77 19.10 21.06
CA TYR A 606 19.03 19.45 19.85
C TYR A 606 18.42 18.18 19.23
N CYS A 607 17.11 18.04 19.32
CA CYS A 607 16.31 16.89 18.87
C CYS A 607 15.53 17.23 17.58
N SER A 608 16.18 17.88 16.62
CA SER A 608 15.57 18.31 15.36
C SER A 608 16.50 18.04 14.19
N ARG A 609 15.94 17.88 13.00
CA ARG A 609 16.75 17.73 11.78
C ARG A 609 17.55 19.00 11.50
N ALA A 610 18.73 18.80 10.93
CA ALA A 610 19.56 19.89 10.45
C ALA A 610 18.84 20.63 9.31
N SER A 611 19.13 21.92 9.14
CA SER A 611 18.62 22.76 8.03
C SER A 611 17.14 23.16 8.09
N LEU A 612 16.43 22.87 9.19
CA LEU A 612 15.09 23.42 9.42
C LEU A 612 15.15 24.88 9.86
N ASP A 613 14.15 25.67 9.48
CA ASP A 613 13.96 26.98 10.11
C ASP A 613 13.68 26.84 11.62
N SER A 614 13.92 27.91 12.37
CA SER A 614 13.80 27.89 13.83
C SER A 614 12.42 27.47 14.31
N THR A 615 11.37 27.76 13.55
CA THR A 615 9.99 27.47 13.92
C THR A 615 9.73 25.97 13.90
N PHE A 616 10.10 25.29 12.81
CA PHE A 616 9.93 23.84 12.71
C PHE A 616 10.98 23.06 13.51
N ALA A 617 12.20 23.59 13.67
CA ALA A 617 13.19 23.00 14.57
C ALA A 617 12.68 22.97 16.03
N GLN A 618 12.05 24.03 16.50
CA GLN A 618 11.42 24.06 17.84
C GLN A 618 10.22 23.10 17.92
N ALA A 619 9.44 22.96 16.84
CA ALA A 619 8.36 21.99 16.79
C ALA A 619 8.89 20.55 16.95
N GLU A 620 9.91 20.16 16.19
CA GLU A 620 10.54 18.84 16.32
C GLU A 620 11.17 18.62 17.70
N GLN A 621 11.84 19.63 18.23
CA GLN A 621 12.38 19.61 19.59
C GLN A 621 11.28 19.32 20.63
N ALA A 622 10.11 19.94 20.49
CA ALA A 622 8.99 19.69 21.39
C ALA A 622 8.40 18.28 21.18
N LEU A 623 8.21 17.85 19.93
CA LEU A 623 7.65 16.53 19.58
C LEU A 623 8.51 15.37 20.08
N SER A 624 9.84 15.51 20.12
CA SER A 624 10.76 14.51 20.66
C SER A 624 10.47 14.12 22.13
N ARG A 625 9.71 14.93 22.87
CA ARG A 625 9.31 14.62 24.26
C ARG A 625 8.18 13.58 24.36
N LEU A 626 7.57 13.20 23.23
CA LEU A 626 6.51 12.20 23.11
C LEU A 626 7.02 10.83 22.63
N THR A 627 8.23 10.77 22.07
CA THR A 627 8.80 9.57 21.45
C THR A 627 9.68 8.80 22.44
N SER A 628 10.01 7.55 22.11
CA SER A 628 10.96 6.70 22.86
C SER A 628 10.60 6.53 24.35
N ARG A 629 9.29 6.59 24.64
CA ARG A 629 8.73 6.42 25.99
C ARG A 629 7.60 5.40 25.93
N PRO A 630 7.57 4.41 26.85
CA PRO A 630 6.49 3.45 26.89
C PRO A 630 5.20 4.08 27.44
N ALA A 631 4.05 3.54 27.06
CA ALA A 631 2.72 3.98 27.52
C ALA A 631 2.53 3.88 29.04
N ALA A 632 3.29 3.01 29.71
CA ALA A 632 3.39 2.99 31.17
C ALA A 632 3.78 4.37 31.75
N GLY A 633 4.64 5.12 31.05
CA GLY A 633 5.09 6.46 31.42
C GLY A 633 4.48 7.61 30.60
N LEU A 634 3.70 7.31 29.56
CA LEU A 634 3.00 8.29 28.70
C LEU A 634 1.61 7.75 28.31
N LYS A 635 0.65 7.90 29.22
CA LYS A 635 -0.66 7.22 29.14
C LYS A 635 -1.54 7.61 27.95
N VAL A 636 -1.33 8.78 27.36
CA VAL A 636 -2.07 9.21 26.16
C VAL A 636 -1.89 8.26 24.96
N ILE A 637 -0.80 7.47 24.93
CA ILE A 637 -0.56 6.48 23.87
C ILE A 637 -1.73 5.49 23.77
N ASP A 638 -2.33 5.11 24.91
CA ASP A 638 -3.46 4.18 24.95
C ASP A 638 -4.70 4.70 24.20
N GLN A 639 -4.82 6.04 24.05
CA GLN A 639 -5.94 6.73 23.41
C GLN A 639 -5.68 7.08 21.94
N LEU A 640 -4.45 6.87 21.45
CA LEU A 640 -4.06 7.27 20.10
C LEU A 640 -4.44 6.20 19.07
N PRO A 641 -4.91 6.63 17.87
CA PRO A 641 -4.95 5.80 16.68
C PRO A 641 -3.58 5.29 16.28
N GLU A 642 -3.55 4.26 15.46
CA GLU A 642 -2.31 3.60 15.02
C GLU A 642 -1.43 4.51 14.15
N ALA A 643 -2.03 5.25 13.21
CA ALA A 643 -1.35 6.18 12.31
C ALA A 643 -2.06 7.54 12.26
N SER A 644 -1.63 8.47 13.11
CA SER A 644 -2.11 9.86 13.13
C SER A 644 -1.21 10.78 12.31
N MET A 645 -1.79 11.78 11.64
CA MET A 645 -1.05 12.80 10.88
C MET A 645 -1.04 14.13 11.64
N LEU A 646 0.14 14.72 11.81
CA LEU A 646 0.31 16.05 12.39
C LEU A 646 0.58 17.04 11.25
N ARG A 647 -0.36 17.96 11.02
CA ARG A 647 -0.17 19.11 10.13
C ARG A 647 0.28 20.29 10.97
N ILE A 648 1.56 20.66 10.86
CA ILE A 648 2.15 21.77 11.62
C ILE A 648 2.32 22.97 10.69
N GLN A 649 1.67 24.08 11.00
CA GLN A 649 1.67 25.27 10.14
C GLN A 649 2.33 26.48 10.82
N GLY A 650 3.32 27.07 10.15
CA GLY A 650 3.97 28.32 10.54
C GLY A 650 3.08 29.55 10.29
N SER A 651 3.43 30.68 10.90
CA SER A 651 2.72 31.95 10.70
C SER A 651 2.90 32.53 9.29
N ASP A 652 3.92 32.09 8.56
CA ASP A 652 4.21 32.44 7.16
C ASP A 652 3.40 31.61 6.16
N GLY A 653 2.53 30.70 6.64
CA GLY A 653 1.71 29.83 5.82
C GLY A 653 2.39 28.51 5.42
N LYS A 654 3.70 28.38 5.62
CA LYS A 654 4.42 27.11 5.37
C LYS A 654 3.92 26.03 6.32
N ARG A 655 3.98 24.78 5.86
CA ARG A 655 3.54 23.63 6.65
C ARG A 655 4.47 22.45 6.51
N MET A 656 4.55 21.67 7.58
CA MET A 656 5.25 20.40 7.65
C MET A 656 4.26 19.33 8.07
N MET A 657 4.33 18.17 7.43
CA MET A 657 3.54 17.00 7.81
C MET A 657 4.43 16.02 8.58
N TYR A 658 3.87 15.40 9.62
CA TYR A 658 4.50 14.33 10.36
C TYR A 658 3.54 13.16 10.52
N SER A 659 4.06 11.95 10.40
CA SER A 659 3.37 10.74 10.80
C SER A 659 3.70 10.45 12.27
N MET A 660 2.67 10.38 13.11
CA MET A 660 2.74 9.92 14.49
C MET A 660 2.17 8.51 14.55
N LEU A 661 3.06 7.54 14.68
CA LEU A 661 2.77 6.11 14.61
C LEU A 661 2.84 5.51 16.01
N ARG A 662 1.79 4.80 16.40
CA ARG A 662 1.77 3.99 17.62
C ARG A 662 2.40 2.65 17.32
N ASN A 663 3.47 2.31 18.03
CA ASN A 663 4.08 0.99 17.93
C ASN A 663 3.56 0.13 19.08
N ARG A 664 2.62 -0.78 18.79
CA ARG A 664 2.08 -1.68 19.80
C ARG A 664 3.07 -2.77 20.15
N ALA A 665 3.13 -3.10 21.43
CA ALA A 665 4.00 -4.14 21.93
C ALA A 665 3.25 -5.46 22.10
N HIS A 666 3.89 -6.57 21.73
CA HIS A 666 3.34 -7.91 21.89
C HIS A 666 4.38 -8.86 22.47
N SER A 667 3.93 -9.76 23.33
CA SER A 667 4.73 -10.88 23.88
C SER A 667 5.28 -11.77 22.77
N ASN A 668 4.52 -11.97 21.69
CA ASN A 668 4.96 -12.64 20.47
C ASN A 668 3.99 -12.37 19.29
N VAL A 669 4.47 -12.60 18.06
CA VAL A 669 3.69 -12.52 16.81
C VAL A 669 3.51 -13.89 16.14
N ALA A 670 3.61 -14.98 16.90
CA ALA A 670 3.69 -16.35 16.39
C ALA A 670 2.35 -16.96 15.92
N PHE A 671 1.23 -16.25 16.13
CA PHE A 671 -0.13 -16.75 15.89
C PHE A 671 -0.95 -15.79 15.03
N LEU A 672 -1.79 -16.35 14.16
CA LEU A 672 -2.66 -15.61 13.23
C LEU A 672 -3.91 -14.99 13.89
N LEU A 673 -4.28 -15.45 15.08
CA LEU A 673 -5.50 -15.05 15.78
C LEU A 673 -5.18 -14.75 17.26
N GLY A 674 -6.13 -14.12 17.95
CA GLY A 674 -6.02 -13.88 19.39
C GLY A 674 -4.90 -12.91 19.76
N GLU A 675 -4.61 -11.91 18.92
CA GLU A 675 -3.61 -10.86 19.21
C GLU A 675 -3.83 -10.19 20.56
N SER A 676 -5.10 -9.99 20.98
CA SER A 676 -5.45 -9.35 22.26
C SER A 676 -4.86 -10.04 23.49
N TYR A 677 -4.66 -11.37 23.45
CA TYR A 677 -4.04 -12.12 24.54
C TYR A 677 -2.52 -11.92 24.62
N ARG A 678 -1.91 -11.41 23.55
CA ARG A 678 -0.47 -11.20 23.41
C ARG A 678 -0.08 -9.73 23.49
N TYR A 679 -1.05 -8.84 23.38
CA TYR A 679 -0.86 -7.40 23.41
C TYR A 679 -0.44 -6.93 24.82
N ILE A 680 0.60 -6.09 24.90
CA ILE A 680 1.17 -5.55 26.15
C ILE A 680 1.07 -4.01 26.11
N PRO A 681 -0.11 -3.43 26.40
CA PRO A 681 -0.36 -2.00 26.21
C PRO A 681 0.67 -1.09 26.90
N GLY A 682 1.12 -1.47 28.10
CA GLY A 682 2.07 -0.67 28.89
C GLY A 682 3.43 -0.46 28.22
N LEU A 683 3.78 -1.25 27.21
CA LEU A 683 5.03 -1.16 26.46
C LEU A 683 4.89 -0.48 25.10
N ASP A 684 3.69 -0.04 24.72
CA ASP A 684 3.50 0.72 23.47
C ASP A 684 4.35 1.99 23.46
N THR A 685 4.87 2.35 22.30
CA THR A 685 5.66 3.57 22.11
C THR A 685 5.11 4.41 20.95
N LEU A 686 5.61 5.64 20.80
CA LEU A 686 5.34 6.47 19.63
C LEU A 686 6.60 6.70 18.81
N THR A 687 6.44 6.57 17.49
CA THR A 687 7.38 7.08 16.50
C THR A 687 6.79 8.33 15.86
N ILE A 688 7.51 9.44 15.85
CA ILE A 688 7.12 10.66 15.11
C ILE A 688 8.16 10.94 14.04
N TYR A 689 7.77 10.93 12.77
CA TYR A 689 8.69 11.15 11.65
C TYR A 689 8.08 12.07 10.59
N PRO A 690 8.87 12.97 9.97
CA PRO A 690 8.39 13.85 8.90
C PRO A 690 7.88 13.09 7.67
N GLY A 691 6.82 13.59 7.04
CA GLY A 691 6.20 12.99 5.86
C GLY A 691 4.95 12.18 6.17
N VAL A 692 4.36 11.61 5.13
CA VAL A 692 3.13 10.81 5.18
C VAL A 692 3.49 9.34 4.95
N LEU A 693 3.71 8.60 6.04
CA LEU A 693 4.23 7.23 6.00
C LEU A 693 3.12 6.17 5.88
N SER A 694 1.85 6.54 6.00
CA SER A 694 0.71 5.61 5.92
C SER A 694 -0.20 5.96 4.75
N SER A 695 -0.65 4.93 4.02
CA SER A 695 -1.72 5.04 3.02
C SER A 695 -3.09 5.30 3.65
N TYR A 696 -3.21 5.10 4.96
CA TYR A 696 -4.45 5.09 5.72
C TYR A 696 -4.33 6.01 6.94
N PRO A 697 -4.45 7.34 6.78
CA PRO A 697 -4.52 8.24 7.92
C PRO A 697 -5.70 7.87 8.82
N ASN A 698 -5.44 7.49 10.07
CA ASN A 698 -6.50 7.21 11.02
C ASN A 698 -7.10 8.49 11.62
N PHE A 699 -6.29 9.53 11.80
CA PHE A 699 -6.75 10.81 12.31
C PHE A 699 -5.78 11.95 11.97
N ILE A 700 -6.26 13.19 11.89
CA ILE A 700 -5.43 14.38 11.63
C ILE A 700 -5.52 15.36 12.80
N PHE A 701 -4.36 15.84 13.25
CA PHE A 701 -4.24 17.01 14.11
C PHE A 701 -3.67 18.18 13.31
N ASN A 702 -4.37 19.32 13.29
CA ASN A 702 -3.91 20.56 12.68
C ASN A 702 -3.45 21.53 13.78
N ILE A 703 -2.14 21.81 13.82
CA ILE A 703 -1.48 22.49 14.94
C ILE A 703 -0.69 23.69 14.42
N PRO A 704 -0.99 24.92 14.84
CA PRO A 704 -0.08 26.04 14.59
C PRO A 704 1.28 25.77 15.22
N ALA A 705 2.38 26.05 14.54
CA ALA A 705 3.73 25.71 15.00
C ALA A 705 4.04 26.27 16.39
N ALA A 706 3.59 27.50 16.67
CA ALA A 706 3.72 28.13 17.99
C ALA A 706 2.96 27.41 19.12
N GLN A 707 1.96 26.57 18.80
CA GLN A 707 1.19 25.80 19.75
C GLN A 707 1.70 24.36 19.94
N VAL A 708 2.70 23.92 19.18
CA VAL A 708 3.25 22.55 19.31
C VAL A 708 3.72 22.26 20.75
N PRO A 709 4.39 23.17 21.47
CA PRO A 709 4.71 22.94 22.89
C PRO A 709 3.47 22.70 23.76
N ALA A 710 2.39 23.46 23.55
CA ALA A 710 1.14 23.31 24.29
C ALA A 710 0.41 22.00 23.95
N PHE A 711 0.45 21.57 22.68
CA PHE A 711 -0.06 20.27 22.25
C PHE A 711 0.70 19.14 22.94
N VAL A 712 2.04 19.17 22.90
CA VAL A 712 2.89 18.16 23.57
C VAL A 712 2.64 18.13 25.07
N ASP A 713 2.54 19.28 25.72
CA ASP A 713 2.23 19.37 27.14
C ASP A 713 0.85 18.78 27.49
N ALA A 714 -0.16 19.00 26.63
CA ALA A 714 -1.48 18.41 26.81
C ALA A 714 -1.44 16.88 26.64
N MET A 715 -0.74 16.39 25.62
CA MET A 715 -0.50 14.95 25.40
C MET A 715 0.18 14.31 26.62
N GLN A 716 1.21 14.93 27.18
CA GLN A 716 1.91 14.41 28.36
C GLN A 716 1.05 14.35 29.64
N ARG A 717 0.04 15.23 29.76
CA ARG A 717 -0.86 15.28 30.91
C ARG A 717 -2.11 14.41 30.75
N SER A 718 -2.48 14.08 29.51
CA SER A 718 -3.64 13.24 29.21
C SER A 718 -3.42 11.81 29.70
N LYS A 719 -4.41 11.28 30.41
CA LYS A 719 -4.36 9.96 31.05
C LYS A 719 -5.58 9.09 30.77
N ASP A 720 -6.60 9.65 30.12
CA ASP A 720 -7.89 9.02 29.91
C ASP A 720 -8.59 9.62 28.68
N GLN A 721 -9.71 9.00 28.28
CA GLN A 721 -10.47 9.42 27.10
C GLN A 721 -11.00 10.85 27.23
N ALA A 722 -11.39 11.29 28.44
CA ALA A 722 -11.97 12.61 28.65
C ALA A 722 -10.95 13.74 28.47
N SER A 723 -9.74 13.56 29.00
CA SER A 723 -8.63 14.50 28.80
C SER A 723 -8.09 14.48 27.36
N PHE A 724 -8.09 13.31 26.70
CA PHE A 724 -7.76 13.20 25.28
C PHE A 724 -8.80 13.89 24.38
N GLU A 725 -10.09 13.78 24.70
CA GLU A 725 -11.17 14.47 23.97
C GLU A 725 -10.93 15.99 23.90
N GLN A 726 -10.41 16.60 24.97
CA GLN A 726 -10.07 18.03 24.98
C GLN A 726 -8.96 18.39 23.98
N ILE A 727 -8.02 17.47 23.74
CA ILE A 727 -6.97 17.62 22.72
C ILE A 727 -7.59 17.55 21.34
N VAL A 728 -8.48 16.57 21.11
CA VAL A 728 -9.19 16.40 19.84
C VAL A 728 -10.08 17.61 19.53
N GLN A 729 -10.81 18.15 20.52
CA GLN A 729 -11.64 19.35 20.32
C GLN A 729 -10.82 20.58 19.92
N ARG A 730 -9.59 20.70 20.41
CA ARG A 730 -8.74 21.86 20.15
C ARG A 730 -7.96 21.79 18.84
N TRP A 731 -7.46 20.60 18.47
CA TRP A 731 -6.55 20.45 17.32
C TRP A 731 -6.96 19.36 16.33
N GLY A 732 -7.92 18.50 16.68
CA GLY A 732 -8.34 17.37 15.86
C GLY A 732 -9.26 17.78 14.70
N ILE A 733 -9.14 17.06 13.59
CA ILE A 733 -10.01 17.21 12.42
C ILE A 733 -10.96 16.01 12.38
N ARG A 734 -12.23 16.21 12.74
CA ARG A 734 -13.24 15.15 12.66
C ARG A 734 -13.74 14.99 11.22
N ARG A 735 -14.30 13.82 10.88
CA ARG A 735 -14.92 13.57 9.56
C ARG A 735 -15.99 14.60 9.22
N THR A 736 -16.70 15.10 10.23
CA THR A 736 -17.75 16.14 10.13
C THR A 736 -17.20 17.57 10.11
N HIS A 737 -15.88 17.77 10.16
CA HIS A 737 -15.28 19.10 10.08
C HIS A 737 -15.61 19.75 8.72
N PRO A 738 -16.11 21.00 8.66
CA PRO A 738 -16.52 21.63 7.39
C PRO A 738 -15.43 21.67 6.32
N LEU A 739 -14.17 21.79 6.75
CA LEU A 739 -12.97 21.77 5.89
C LEU A 739 -12.25 20.41 5.87
N PHE A 740 -12.92 19.31 6.22
CA PHE A 740 -12.30 17.99 6.31
C PHE A 740 -11.50 17.63 5.04
N TRP A 741 -12.12 17.74 3.87
CA TRP A 741 -11.49 17.42 2.59
C TRP A 741 -10.28 18.32 2.29
N THR A 742 -10.35 19.60 2.67
CA THR A 742 -9.21 20.52 2.54
C THR A 742 -8.00 20.01 3.31
N TYR A 743 -8.18 19.55 4.56
CA TYR A 743 -7.09 19.03 5.38
C TYR A 743 -6.64 17.63 4.94
N PHE A 744 -7.59 16.75 4.62
CA PHE A 744 -7.28 15.38 4.19
C PHE A 744 -6.46 15.36 2.90
N HIS A 745 -6.87 16.12 1.88
CA HIS A 745 -6.13 16.22 0.62
C HIS A 745 -4.87 17.08 0.71
N ASP A 746 -4.69 17.82 1.80
CA ASP A 746 -3.43 18.53 2.03
C ASP A 746 -2.25 17.58 2.24
N LEU A 747 -2.52 16.37 2.74
CA LEU A 747 -1.53 15.30 2.85
C LEU A 747 -1.02 14.89 1.46
N ASN A 748 -1.94 14.69 0.51
CA ASN A 748 -1.58 14.37 -0.87
C ASN A 748 -0.89 15.55 -1.58
N ARG A 749 -1.35 16.79 -1.39
CA ARG A 749 -0.65 17.97 -1.92
C ARG A 749 0.77 18.09 -1.36
N TYR A 750 0.96 17.80 -0.08
CA TYR A 750 2.29 17.75 0.52
C TYR A 750 3.18 16.68 -0.14
N LEU A 751 2.64 15.49 -0.43
CA LEU A 751 3.36 14.47 -1.20
C LEU A 751 3.67 14.95 -2.63
N GLN A 752 2.75 15.63 -3.31
CA GLN A 752 3.03 16.21 -4.63
C GLN A 752 4.16 17.24 -4.60
N GLU A 753 4.25 18.02 -3.52
CA GLU A 753 5.29 19.03 -3.30
C GLU A 753 6.65 18.42 -2.95
N THR A 754 6.68 17.29 -2.24
CA THR A 754 7.91 16.73 -1.62
C THR A 754 8.40 15.42 -2.25
N GLU A 755 7.47 14.55 -2.65
CA GLU A 755 7.71 13.21 -3.20
C GLU A 755 6.75 12.95 -4.38
N PRO A 756 6.82 13.72 -5.47
CA PRO A 756 5.80 13.74 -6.53
C PRO A 756 5.58 12.39 -7.23
N ARG A 757 6.58 11.50 -7.19
CA ARG A 757 6.48 10.15 -7.76
C ARG A 757 5.71 9.19 -6.86
N GLU A 758 5.62 9.44 -5.56
CA GLU A 758 4.85 8.64 -4.60
C GLU A 758 3.45 9.22 -4.35
N ALA A 759 3.20 10.46 -4.80
CA ALA A 759 1.96 11.18 -4.56
C ALA A 759 0.75 10.49 -5.21
N ALA A 760 -0.25 10.19 -4.39
CA ALA A 760 -1.47 9.52 -4.79
C ALA A 760 -2.57 9.71 -3.74
N VAL A 761 -3.84 9.52 -4.12
CA VAL A 761 -4.97 9.69 -3.20
C VAL A 761 -4.88 8.68 -2.05
N LEU A 762 -4.95 9.19 -0.81
CA LEU A 762 -4.94 8.39 0.42
C LEU A 762 -6.32 7.78 0.71
N ASP A 763 -6.35 6.72 1.50
CA ASP A 763 -7.58 5.99 1.84
C ASP A 763 -8.15 6.43 3.20
N MET A 764 -9.46 6.69 3.24
CA MET A 764 -10.19 7.21 4.40
C MET A 764 -11.01 6.11 5.13
N ASN A 765 -10.99 4.86 4.67
CA ASN A 765 -11.83 3.80 5.26
C ASN A 765 -11.45 3.46 6.70
N ARG A 766 -10.25 3.85 7.15
CA ARG A 766 -9.74 3.66 8.52
C ARG A 766 -9.69 4.95 9.34
N TYR A 767 -10.32 6.02 8.88
CA TYR A 767 -10.38 7.28 9.62
C TYR A 767 -11.35 7.16 10.80
N GLU A 768 -10.82 7.34 12.01
CA GLU A 768 -11.51 7.09 13.28
C GLU A 768 -12.50 8.20 13.66
N ASN A 769 -13.45 7.83 14.53
CA ASN A 769 -14.44 8.71 15.12
C ASN A 769 -14.02 9.17 16.52
N LEU A 770 -12.89 9.87 16.60
CA LEU A 770 -12.44 10.56 17.81
C LEU A 770 -13.17 11.87 17.99
#